data_AF-A0A8J9WPR9-F1
#
_entry.id   AF-A0A8J9WPR9-F1
#
_cell.length_a   1.000
_cell.length_b   1.000
_cell.length_c   1.000
_cell.angle_alpha   90.00
_cell.angle_beta   90.00
_cell.angle_gamma   90.00
#
_symmetry.space_group_name_H-M   'P 1'
#
loop_
_entity.id
_entity.type
_entity.pdbx_description
1 polymer ?
#
loop_
_entity_poly.entity_id
_entity_poly.type
_entity_poly.pdbx_seq_one_letter_code
_entity_poly.pdbx_strand_id
1 'polypeptide(L)'
;MEDSHAKDVHEVLSFFNVDASLGLTSTQVLQARTIYGRNELAPDEGTPFWKLVLKQFDDLLVKILIVAAVVDFIIALASGESGISAFIEPLVIVAILVANATVGVVTETNAEKAIEELKAYEADVATALRDGRLTVIPAVELVPGDVVEIAVGAKVPADLRLMQRFSSTFRVDQSILTGESGSVEKYLEPVRDRKAVYQDKTNLLFSGTVVTAGRARAVVVGSGQNTAIGRIRDAMAESVDEMTPLKKKLDDFGSFLSKVIAVICVLVWVINIPRFGDPVHGNMVEGAIYYFKIAVALAVAAIPEGLPAVVTTCLALGTRKMAKRNAIVRSLPSVETLGCTTVICSDKTGTLTTNQMSVARLAVVQSASGDLLEFRVTGGTFAPEGSVLDAQGAPIPKPADHTSVLQTAACCALCNDSALSYDPDSGAYQRVGEATEVALRVLAEKVGLAGYANMPGALAHLSRRERATFCNDYWQHEYHRIVALEFSRSRKMMSVRCRRAGKDTLFVKGAPEAILARCTNVLLDDGSGTAPMTSALRQSLTERVTAYGSHHTLRCLALASRSISHSNEQVTEDDEEGLTLLGVVGMHDPPRPEAAAAVATCRKAGIRVIVVTGDNKATAEAVCRHVTAMDDDSAGISGHLSLTGTEFSNMSPADQADAVARLNVFSRVEPSHKSLLVDRLREQGHVVAMTGDGVNDAPALKRADIGIAMGSGTAVAKHAADMVLADDNFATIVVAVSEGRAIYANTKQFIRYMVSSNIGEVVAIFSAALIGLPEVLNPVQLLWVNLVTDGLPATALGFNPPDKDIMTSRPRRTEDGIVNRWLFVRYLVIGLYVGAVTCGGFAWWYTLAPGGPRLTWAEVTGSRKCDSEAACAVFKDRHPSTVAMTVLVVVEMFNALNALSENNSLLQLPPWSNPWLLGAIALSMALHCFILYVPPAALIFSVTPLSAAEWGAVVWLSFPVILVDEFLKYLTRNCMVAGRAGRLPRGLSALWERMTRALPRRTVRALELPQHQSGPMEDEVDMLLPKRNGTPSSISSSAISAQGT
;
A
#
# COMPACT_ATOMS: atom_id res chain seq x y z
N MET A 1 -23.58 16.29 -22.85
CA MET A 1 -23.29 16.82 -24.21
C MET A 1 -21.79 16.79 -24.44
N GLU A 2 -21.28 15.83 -25.22
CA GLU A 2 -19.82 15.53 -25.28
C GLU A 2 -19.00 16.55 -26.08
N ASP A 3 -19.61 17.17 -27.09
CA ASP A 3 -18.98 18.15 -27.99
C ASP A 3 -19.20 19.60 -27.53
N SER A 4 -19.53 19.80 -26.26
CA SER A 4 -19.82 21.13 -25.68
C SER A 4 -18.66 22.13 -25.78
N HIS A 5 -17.42 21.66 -25.90
CA HIS A 5 -16.25 22.53 -26.14
C HIS A 5 -16.25 23.14 -27.55
N ALA A 6 -16.86 22.47 -28.53
CA ALA A 6 -16.91 22.94 -29.92
C ALA A 6 -18.13 23.82 -30.23
N LYS A 7 -19.03 24.01 -29.27
CA LYS A 7 -20.27 24.78 -29.43
C LYS A 7 -20.23 26.12 -28.69
N ASP A 8 -21.03 27.04 -29.21
CA ASP A 8 -21.24 28.34 -28.57
C ASP A 8 -22.12 28.21 -27.32
N VAL A 9 -21.95 29.14 -26.38
CA VAL A 9 -22.66 29.10 -25.08
C VAL A 9 -24.18 29.09 -25.28
N HIS A 10 -24.70 29.85 -26.26
CA HIS A 10 -26.12 29.89 -26.58
C HIS A 10 -26.65 28.53 -27.06
N GLU A 11 -25.87 27.80 -27.87
CA GLU A 11 -26.25 26.46 -28.33
C GLU A 11 -26.32 25.47 -27.17
N VAL A 12 -25.35 25.53 -26.24
CA VAL A 12 -25.32 24.67 -25.04
C VAL A 12 -26.53 24.97 -24.13
N LEU A 13 -26.86 26.23 -23.90
CA LEU A 13 -28.03 26.62 -23.11
C LEU A 13 -29.35 26.18 -23.76
N SER A 14 -29.45 26.32 -25.09
CA SER A 14 -30.63 25.88 -25.84
C SER A 14 -30.80 24.36 -25.81
N PHE A 15 -29.70 23.60 -25.80
CA PHE A 15 -29.72 22.14 -25.72
C PHE A 15 -30.31 21.65 -24.38
N PHE A 16 -29.95 22.30 -23.27
CA PHE A 16 -30.48 21.97 -21.94
C PHE A 16 -31.78 22.72 -21.58
N ASN A 17 -32.26 23.61 -22.45
CA ASN A 17 -33.44 24.46 -22.24
C ASN A 17 -33.37 25.28 -20.93
N VAL A 18 -32.24 25.96 -20.73
CA VAL A 18 -31.92 26.72 -19.50
C VAL A 18 -31.70 28.19 -19.80
N ASP A 19 -32.31 29.06 -18.99
CA ASP A 19 -32.04 30.49 -18.99
C ASP A 19 -30.79 30.80 -18.14
N ALA A 20 -29.83 31.54 -18.69
CA ALA A 20 -28.57 31.88 -18.04
C ALA A 20 -28.73 32.71 -16.74
N SER A 21 -29.84 33.44 -16.61
CA SER A 21 -30.12 34.36 -15.49
C SER A 21 -30.96 33.72 -14.39
N LEU A 22 -31.81 32.76 -14.73
CA LEU A 22 -32.70 32.07 -13.78
C LEU A 22 -32.15 30.70 -13.38
N GLY A 23 -31.31 30.07 -14.21
CA GLY A 23 -30.86 28.69 -14.01
C GLY A 23 -32.00 27.69 -14.20
N LEU A 24 -31.81 26.47 -13.69
CA LEU A 24 -32.86 25.43 -13.75
C LEU A 24 -33.96 25.67 -12.71
N THR A 25 -35.19 25.34 -13.08
CA THR A 25 -36.30 25.29 -12.13
C THR A 25 -36.28 23.99 -11.33
N SER A 26 -36.83 24.02 -10.11
CA SER A 26 -36.93 22.83 -9.25
C SER A 26 -37.59 21.61 -9.94
N THR A 27 -38.54 21.83 -10.85
CA THR A 27 -39.18 20.77 -11.64
C THR A 27 -38.26 20.19 -12.73
N GLN A 28 -37.50 21.05 -13.42
CA GLN A 28 -36.51 20.61 -14.41
C GLN A 28 -35.36 19.85 -13.75
N VAL A 29 -34.94 20.22 -12.53
CA VAL A 29 -33.92 19.48 -11.78
C VAL A 29 -34.37 18.05 -11.50
N LEU A 30 -35.62 17.84 -11.09
CA LEU A 30 -36.17 16.50 -10.88
C LEU A 30 -36.21 15.66 -12.17
N GLN A 31 -36.61 16.28 -13.29
CA GLN A 31 -36.62 15.61 -14.60
C GLN A 31 -35.20 15.28 -15.07
N ALA A 32 -34.26 16.22 -14.97
CA ALA A 32 -32.86 16.00 -15.31
C ALA A 32 -32.23 14.91 -14.43
N ARG A 33 -32.58 14.86 -13.14
CA ARG A 33 -32.13 13.81 -12.21
C ARG A 33 -32.64 12.42 -12.60
N THR A 34 -33.86 12.32 -13.13
CA THR A 34 -34.37 11.04 -13.65
C THR A 34 -33.67 10.58 -14.93
N ILE A 35 -33.17 11.50 -15.75
CA ILE A 35 -32.49 11.19 -17.02
C ILE A 35 -31.01 10.90 -16.82
N TYR A 36 -30.31 11.75 -16.04
CA TYR A 36 -28.85 11.74 -15.91
C TYR A 36 -28.35 11.12 -14.60
N GLY A 37 -29.23 10.86 -13.64
CA GLY A 37 -28.87 10.39 -12.31
C GLY A 37 -28.29 11.48 -11.40
N ARG A 38 -27.63 11.06 -10.32
CA ARG A 38 -26.93 11.94 -9.37
C ARG A 38 -25.51 12.22 -9.87
N ASN A 39 -24.93 13.35 -9.48
CA ASN A 39 -23.53 13.66 -9.76
C ASN A 39 -22.59 12.96 -8.77
N GLU A 40 -22.62 11.63 -8.80
CA GLU A 40 -21.72 10.79 -8.03
C GLU A 40 -21.18 9.68 -8.94
N LEU A 41 -19.96 9.25 -8.65
CA LEU A 41 -19.42 8.04 -9.26
C LEU A 41 -20.15 6.86 -8.60
N ALA A 42 -20.74 5.95 -9.39
CA ALA A 42 -21.51 4.83 -8.87
C ALA A 42 -20.72 4.09 -7.77
N PRO A 43 -21.21 3.94 -6.54
CA PRO A 43 -20.48 3.18 -5.54
C PRO A 43 -20.27 1.74 -6.02
N ASP A 44 -19.17 1.11 -5.64
CA ASP A 44 -18.99 -0.33 -5.90
C ASP A 44 -20.16 -1.07 -5.25
N GLU A 45 -20.81 -1.98 -5.97
CA GLU A 45 -21.98 -2.70 -5.46
C GLU A 45 -21.56 -3.54 -4.24
N GLY A 46 -21.86 -3.03 -3.05
CA GLY A 46 -21.65 -3.77 -1.81
C GLY A 46 -22.41 -5.10 -1.87
N THR A 47 -21.75 -6.19 -1.47
CA THR A 47 -22.42 -7.49 -1.44
C THR A 47 -23.57 -7.42 -0.44
N PRO A 48 -24.82 -7.66 -0.86
CA PRO A 48 -25.95 -7.58 0.06
C PRO A 48 -25.83 -8.67 1.14
N PHE A 49 -26.30 -8.36 2.34
CA PHE A 49 -26.15 -9.23 3.52
C PHE A 49 -26.55 -10.69 3.28
N TRP A 50 -27.64 -10.95 2.54
CA TRP A 50 -28.08 -12.31 2.23
C TRP A 50 -27.10 -13.07 1.33
N LYS A 51 -26.39 -12.37 0.43
CA LYS A 51 -25.37 -12.95 -0.45
C LYS A 51 -24.10 -13.25 0.34
N LEU A 52 -23.75 -12.40 1.32
CA LEU A 52 -22.68 -12.69 2.29
C LEU A 52 -22.99 -13.95 3.10
N VAL A 53 -24.24 -14.10 3.59
CA VAL A 53 -24.67 -15.32 4.30
C VAL A 53 -24.57 -16.55 3.40
N LEU A 54 -25.10 -16.51 2.17
CA LEU A 54 -25.04 -17.66 1.24
C LEU A 54 -23.61 -18.05 0.87
N LYS A 55 -22.71 -17.07 0.73
CA LYS A 55 -21.30 -17.29 0.43
C LYS A 55 -20.62 -18.15 1.50
N GLN A 56 -21.02 -18.04 2.78
CA GLN A 56 -20.51 -18.89 3.86
C GLN A 56 -20.89 -20.38 3.68
N PHE A 57 -21.95 -20.68 2.91
CA PHE A 57 -22.40 -22.05 2.63
C PHE A 57 -21.94 -22.58 1.27
N ASP A 58 -21.20 -21.80 0.47
CA ASP A 58 -20.79 -22.21 -0.88
C ASP A 58 -19.58 -23.15 -0.88
N ASP A 59 -18.89 -23.28 0.25
CA ASP A 59 -17.77 -24.19 0.42
C ASP A 59 -18.20 -25.67 0.29
N LEU A 60 -17.41 -26.46 -0.43
CA LEU A 60 -17.66 -27.87 -0.70
C LEU A 60 -17.84 -28.70 0.59
N LEU A 61 -17.14 -28.34 1.65
CA LEU A 61 -17.07 -29.09 2.90
C LEU A 61 -18.27 -28.75 3.79
N VAL A 62 -18.68 -27.48 3.83
CA VAL A 62 -19.96 -27.06 4.43
C VAL A 62 -21.11 -27.78 3.75
N LYS A 63 -21.09 -27.91 2.42
CA LYS A 63 -22.07 -28.72 1.67
C LYS A 63 -22.04 -30.20 2.08
N ILE A 64 -20.86 -30.80 2.28
CA ILE A 64 -20.73 -32.18 2.77
C ILE A 64 -21.29 -32.33 4.19
N LEU A 65 -21.04 -31.36 5.07
CA LEU A 65 -21.57 -31.36 6.45
C LEU A 65 -23.09 -31.21 6.47
N ILE A 66 -23.65 -30.37 5.60
CA ILE A 66 -25.11 -30.26 5.41
C ILE A 66 -25.66 -31.60 4.93
N VAL A 67 -25.01 -32.26 3.96
CA VAL A 67 -25.43 -33.59 3.50
C VAL A 67 -25.38 -34.61 4.64
N ALA A 68 -24.32 -34.60 5.46
CA ALA A 68 -24.21 -35.49 6.61
C ALA A 68 -25.29 -35.23 7.66
N ALA A 69 -25.58 -33.96 7.99
CA ALA A 69 -26.66 -33.58 8.91
C ALA A 69 -28.03 -34.01 8.37
N VAL A 70 -28.27 -33.89 7.06
CA VAL A 70 -29.51 -34.35 6.41
C VAL A 70 -29.61 -35.87 6.45
N VAL A 71 -28.53 -36.60 6.15
CA VAL A 71 -28.50 -38.07 6.24
C VAL A 71 -28.77 -38.54 7.67
N ASP A 72 -28.14 -37.89 8.65
CA ASP A 72 -28.30 -38.22 10.06
C ASP A 72 -29.72 -37.93 10.56
N PHE A 73 -30.30 -36.81 10.14
CA PHE A 73 -31.70 -36.48 10.40
C PHE A 73 -32.66 -37.51 9.79
N ILE A 74 -32.41 -37.99 8.56
CA ILE A 74 -33.22 -39.03 7.92
C ILE A 74 -33.11 -40.36 8.68
N ILE A 75 -31.90 -40.73 9.14
CA ILE A 75 -31.68 -41.95 9.91
C ILE A 75 -32.41 -41.86 11.26
N ALA A 76 -32.27 -40.76 11.99
CA ALA A 76 -32.99 -40.54 13.26
C ALA A 76 -34.51 -40.68 13.07
N LEU A 77 -35.05 -40.19 11.96
CA LEU A 77 -36.46 -40.32 11.61
C LEU A 77 -36.86 -41.78 11.28
N ALA A 78 -35.97 -42.52 10.61
CA ALA A 78 -36.19 -43.91 10.17
C ALA A 78 -36.01 -44.95 11.29
N SER A 79 -35.10 -44.71 12.24
CA SER A 79 -34.80 -45.61 13.36
C SER A 79 -35.89 -45.65 14.44
N GLY A 80 -36.89 -44.75 14.37
CA GLY A 80 -38.01 -44.73 15.31
C GLY A 80 -37.62 -44.39 16.76
N GLU A 81 -36.41 -43.88 16.99
CA GLU A 81 -35.96 -43.43 18.32
C GLU A 81 -36.77 -42.20 18.76
N SER A 82 -37.77 -42.43 19.60
CA SER A 82 -38.64 -41.38 20.12
C SER A 82 -37.97 -40.66 21.31
N GLY A 83 -37.36 -39.51 21.04
CA GLY A 83 -36.84 -38.62 22.08
C GLY A 83 -36.12 -37.39 21.52
N ILE A 84 -36.05 -36.31 22.32
CA ILE A 84 -35.29 -35.09 21.97
C ILE A 84 -33.81 -35.43 21.69
N SER A 85 -33.28 -36.49 22.31
CA SER A 85 -31.90 -36.97 22.18
C SER A 85 -31.51 -37.42 20.77
N ALA A 86 -32.43 -38.02 20.01
CA ALA A 86 -32.14 -38.53 18.66
C ALA A 86 -31.89 -37.40 17.64
N PHE A 87 -32.43 -36.20 17.91
CA PHE A 87 -32.25 -35.02 17.06
C PHE A 87 -31.13 -34.09 17.54
N ILE A 88 -30.46 -34.37 18.66
CA ILE A 88 -29.41 -33.50 19.19
C ILE A 88 -28.25 -33.41 18.19
N GLU A 89 -27.78 -34.53 17.67
CA GLU A 89 -26.63 -34.58 16.76
C GLU A 89 -26.82 -33.73 15.49
N PRO A 90 -27.89 -33.92 14.67
CA PRO A 90 -28.12 -33.09 13.49
C PRO A 90 -28.46 -31.63 13.84
N LEU A 91 -29.16 -31.38 14.96
CA LEU A 91 -29.48 -30.02 15.41
C LEU A 91 -28.21 -29.26 15.81
N VAL A 92 -27.27 -29.92 16.49
CA VAL A 92 -25.99 -29.33 16.90
C VAL A 92 -25.12 -29.04 15.69
N ILE A 93 -25.06 -29.93 14.69
CA ILE A 93 -24.33 -29.67 13.43
C ILE A 93 -24.89 -28.42 12.74
N VAL A 94 -26.21 -28.30 12.61
CA VAL A 94 -26.86 -27.11 12.02
C VAL A 94 -26.60 -25.87 12.88
N ALA A 95 -26.67 -25.98 14.20
CA ALA A 95 -26.40 -24.85 15.10
C ALA A 95 -24.95 -24.35 14.99
N ILE A 96 -23.98 -25.26 14.81
CA ILE A 96 -22.58 -24.90 14.59
C ILE A 96 -22.40 -24.25 13.22
N LEU A 97 -23.03 -24.76 12.16
CA LEU A 97 -22.98 -24.11 10.85
C LEU A 97 -23.55 -22.68 10.89
N VAL A 98 -24.66 -22.47 11.62
CA VAL A 98 -25.22 -21.14 11.84
C VAL A 98 -24.29 -20.26 12.66
N ALA A 99 -23.65 -20.80 13.71
CA ALA A 99 -22.66 -20.07 14.50
C ALA A 99 -21.45 -19.67 13.66
N ASN A 100 -20.90 -20.58 12.85
CA ASN A 100 -19.79 -20.34 11.91
C ASN A 100 -20.16 -19.27 10.89
N ALA A 101 -21.34 -19.38 10.25
CA ALA A 101 -21.82 -18.38 9.31
C ALA A 101 -22.02 -17.01 9.99
N THR A 102 -22.53 -17.00 11.23
CA THR A 102 -22.71 -15.76 12.00
C THR A 102 -21.36 -15.11 12.33
N VAL A 103 -20.38 -15.88 12.82
CA VAL A 103 -19.02 -15.38 13.09
C VAL A 103 -18.37 -14.88 11.80
N GLY A 104 -18.48 -15.62 10.69
CA GLY A 104 -17.99 -15.21 9.37
C GLY A 104 -18.61 -13.89 8.91
N VAL A 105 -19.93 -13.76 8.99
CA VAL A 105 -20.64 -12.55 8.57
C VAL A 105 -20.34 -11.36 9.49
N VAL A 106 -20.30 -11.55 10.82
CA VAL A 106 -19.97 -10.50 11.79
C VAL A 106 -18.54 -10.00 11.60
N THR A 107 -17.59 -10.91 11.36
CA THR A 107 -16.19 -10.53 11.11
C THR A 107 -16.02 -9.80 9.78
N GLU A 108 -16.69 -10.23 8.71
CA GLU A 108 -16.68 -9.57 7.40
C GLU A 108 -17.34 -8.17 7.49
N THR A 109 -18.51 -8.05 8.13
CA THR A 109 -19.18 -6.74 8.31
C THR A 109 -18.43 -5.79 9.24
N ASN A 110 -17.80 -6.26 10.31
CA ASN A 110 -16.99 -5.40 11.17
C ASN A 110 -15.73 -4.89 10.44
N ALA A 111 -15.14 -5.71 9.57
CA ALA A 111 -14.02 -5.31 8.74
C ALA A 111 -14.45 -4.27 7.69
N GLU A 112 -15.61 -4.44 7.06
CA GLU A 112 -16.18 -3.47 6.11
C GLU A 112 -16.50 -2.13 6.78
N LYS A 113 -17.17 -2.14 7.94
CA LYS A 113 -17.48 -0.91 8.71
C LYS A 113 -16.24 -0.12 9.09
N ALA A 114 -15.17 -0.82 9.49
CA ALA A 114 -13.90 -0.18 9.82
C ALA A 114 -13.27 0.55 8.63
N ILE A 115 -13.52 0.07 7.40
CA ILE A 115 -13.07 0.73 6.16
C ILE A 115 -14.03 1.87 5.77
N GLU A 116 -15.33 1.70 5.99
CA GLU A 116 -16.37 2.70 5.65
C GLU A 116 -16.31 3.95 6.54
N GLU A 117 -16.07 3.79 7.84
CA GLU A 117 -15.87 4.91 8.79
C GLU A 117 -14.66 5.77 8.41
N LEU A 118 -13.64 5.18 7.77
CA LEU A 118 -12.48 5.92 7.25
C LEU A 118 -12.80 6.68 5.95
N LYS A 119 -13.77 6.21 5.14
CA LYS A 119 -14.19 6.85 3.87
C LYS A 119 -15.10 8.07 4.08
N ALA A 120 -15.78 8.18 5.22
CA ALA A 120 -16.79 9.20 5.49
C ALA A 120 -16.24 10.64 5.63
N TYR A 121 -14.93 10.86 5.56
CA TYR A 121 -14.29 12.15 5.78
C TYR A 121 -14.18 13.07 4.54
N GLU A 122 -14.72 12.70 3.37
CA GLU A 122 -14.48 13.42 2.09
C GLU A 122 -15.74 13.90 1.33
N ALA A 123 -16.71 14.57 1.98
CA ALA A 123 -17.91 15.09 1.29
C ALA A 123 -17.74 16.53 0.75
N ASP A 124 -17.89 16.72 -0.58
CA ASP A 124 -17.75 18.01 -1.30
C ASP A 124 -19.10 18.78 -1.46
N VAL A 125 -19.04 20.13 -1.51
CA VAL A 125 -20.19 21.06 -1.70
C VAL A 125 -20.05 21.93 -2.97
N ALA A 126 -21.16 22.44 -3.51
CA ALA A 126 -21.20 23.27 -4.73
C ALA A 126 -22.23 24.41 -4.65
N THR A 127 -22.01 25.51 -5.39
CA THR A 127 -22.93 26.66 -5.47
C THR A 127 -23.64 26.70 -6.82
N ALA A 128 -24.97 26.51 -6.82
CA ALA A 128 -25.80 26.45 -8.03
C ALA A 128 -26.87 27.56 -8.05
N LEU A 129 -27.15 28.10 -9.24
CA LEU A 129 -28.24 29.04 -9.52
C LEU A 129 -29.48 28.25 -9.93
N ARG A 130 -30.51 28.25 -9.08
CA ARG A 130 -31.80 27.58 -9.32
C ARG A 130 -32.94 28.54 -8.97
N ASP A 131 -34.00 28.55 -9.77
CA ASP A 131 -35.16 29.45 -9.59
C ASP A 131 -34.77 30.94 -9.37
N GLY A 132 -33.70 31.39 -10.04
CA GLY A 132 -33.14 32.74 -9.93
C GLY A 132 -32.36 33.04 -8.65
N ARG A 133 -32.06 32.04 -7.82
CA ARG A 133 -31.33 32.18 -6.54
C ARG A 133 -30.09 31.31 -6.50
N LEU A 134 -28.98 31.86 -6.00
CA LEU A 134 -27.77 31.09 -5.71
C LEU A 134 -27.98 30.31 -4.40
N THR A 135 -27.79 29.01 -4.46
CA THR A 135 -27.95 28.08 -3.33
C THR A 135 -26.72 27.19 -3.23
N VAL A 136 -26.25 26.94 -2.01
CA VAL A 136 -25.19 25.97 -1.74
C VAL A 136 -25.86 24.62 -1.54
N ILE A 137 -25.49 23.66 -2.38
CA ILE A 137 -26.04 22.31 -2.40
C ILE A 137 -24.88 21.29 -2.34
N PRO A 138 -25.13 20.06 -1.87
CA PRO A 138 -24.15 18.98 -2.00
C PRO A 138 -23.79 18.77 -3.47
N ALA A 139 -22.50 18.56 -3.78
CA ALA A 139 -22.06 18.39 -5.17
C ALA A 139 -22.76 17.22 -5.90
N VAL A 140 -23.22 16.22 -5.14
CA VAL A 140 -23.98 15.05 -5.59
C VAL A 140 -25.35 15.41 -6.20
N GLU A 141 -25.91 16.55 -5.83
CA GLU A 141 -27.24 16.98 -6.31
C GLU A 141 -27.20 17.77 -7.62
N LEU A 142 -26.03 18.03 -8.19
CA LEU A 142 -25.89 18.70 -9.48
C LEU A 142 -26.39 17.81 -10.62
N VAL A 143 -27.02 18.44 -11.62
CA VAL A 143 -27.50 17.77 -12.84
C VAL A 143 -27.04 18.53 -14.09
N PRO A 144 -26.88 17.87 -15.25
CA PRO A 144 -26.58 18.54 -16.51
C PRO A 144 -27.63 19.62 -16.83
N GLY A 145 -27.16 20.81 -17.16
CA GLY A 145 -27.98 22.02 -17.31
C GLY A 145 -27.95 22.96 -16.10
N ASP A 146 -27.55 22.52 -14.90
CA ASP A 146 -27.41 23.43 -13.76
C ASP A 146 -26.39 24.53 -14.09
N VAL A 147 -26.73 25.76 -13.70
CA VAL A 147 -25.81 26.89 -13.81
C VAL A 147 -25.10 27.03 -12.48
N VAL A 148 -23.78 26.84 -12.48
CA VAL A 148 -22.96 26.89 -11.27
C VAL A 148 -22.06 28.10 -11.28
N GLU A 149 -21.80 28.62 -10.09
CA GLU A 149 -20.88 29.73 -9.91
C GLU A 149 -19.64 29.27 -9.15
N ILE A 150 -18.48 29.54 -9.73
CA ILE A 150 -17.20 29.04 -9.23
C ILE A 150 -16.23 30.21 -9.11
N ALA A 151 -15.59 30.28 -7.95
CA ALA A 151 -14.62 31.31 -7.60
C ALA A 151 -13.28 30.66 -7.24
N VAL A 152 -12.25 31.49 -7.10
CA VAL A 152 -10.93 31.09 -6.64
C VAL A 152 -11.00 30.23 -5.37
N GLY A 153 -10.22 29.16 -5.35
CA GLY A 153 -10.18 28.17 -4.27
C GLY A 153 -11.26 27.09 -4.35
N ALA A 154 -12.29 27.24 -5.19
CA ALA A 154 -13.33 26.23 -5.32
C ALA A 154 -12.88 25.09 -6.24
N LYS A 155 -13.21 23.86 -5.82
CA LYS A 155 -13.10 22.64 -6.62
C LYS A 155 -14.27 22.59 -7.60
N VAL A 156 -13.98 22.24 -8.83
CA VAL A 156 -14.97 22.12 -9.91
C VAL A 156 -15.77 20.83 -9.68
N PRO A 157 -17.09 20.90 -9.43
CA PRO A 157 -17.86 19.75 -8.93
C PRO A 157 -18.35 18.79 -10.03
N ALA A 158 -18.39 19.23 -11.28
CA ALA A 158 -18.86 18.48 -12.44
C ALA A 158 -18.11 18.98 -13.69
N ASP A 159 -18.31 18.39 -14.87
CA ASP A 159 -17.75 18.97 -16.10
C ASP A 159 -18.65 20.13 -16.55
N LEU A 160 -18.05 21.31 -16.76
CA LEU A 160 -18.76 22.56 -16.99
C LEU A 160 -18.27 23.27 -18.24
N ARG A 161 -19.19 23.92 -18.95
CA ARG A 161 -18.90 24.87 -20.02
C ARG A 161 -18.94 26.28 -19.48
N LEU A 162 -17.83 27.01 -19.62
CA LEU A 162 -17.72 28.40 -19.19
C LEU A 162 -18.73 29.27 -19.95
N MET A 163 -19.53 30.08 -19.25
CA MET A 163 -20.57 30.93 -19.84
C MET A 163 -20.24 32.41 -19.74
N GLN A 164 -19.78 32.83 -18.56
CA GLN A 164 -19.49 34.22 -18.26
C GLN A 164 -18.34 34.30 -17.28
N ARG A 165 -17.39 35.21 -17.54
CA ARG A 165 -16.32 35.56 -16.62
C ARG A 165 -16.65 36.89 -15.96
N PHE A 166 -16.58 36.93 -14.63
CA PHE A 166 -16.72 38.19 -13.87
C PHE A 166 -15.36 38.86 -13.63
N SER A 167 -14.28 38.10 -13.80
CA SER A 167 -12.90 38.54 -13.60
C SER A 167 -12.19 38.83 -14.92
N SER A 168 -11.17 39.70 -14.87
CA SER A 168 -10.29 40.01 -16.01
C SER A 168 -9.52 38.80 -16.51
N THR A 169 -9.26 37.81 -15.65
CA THR A 169 -8.72 36.48 -15.99
C THR A 169 -9.38 35.40 -15.15
N PHE A 170 -9.51 34.20 -15.72
CA PHE A 170 -10.03 33.02 -15.04
C PHE A 170 -9.11 31.84 -15.32
N ARG A 171 -8.48 31.30 -14.28
CA ARG A 171 -7.46 30.25 -14.38
C ARG A 171 -7.82 29.06 -13.52
N VAL A 172 -7.53 27.87 -14.03
CA VAL A 172 -7.84 26.59 -13.38
C VAL A 172 -6.61 25.70 -13.38
N ASP A 173 -6.32 25.12 -12.22
CA ASP A 173 -5.34 24.05 -12.05
C ASP A 173 -5.94 22.74 -12.55
N GLN A 174 -5.41 22.28 -13.68
CA GLN A 174 -5.82 21.03 -14.33
C GLN A 174 -4.82 19.89 -14.11
N SER A 175 -3.86 20.07 -13.18
CA SER A 175 -2.83 19.07 -12.84
C SER A 175 -3.38 17.67 -12.61
N ILE A 176 -4.59 17.60 -12.06
CA ILE A 176 -5.35 16.37 -11.85
C ILE A 176 -5.47 15.54 -13.13
N LEU A 177 -5.81 16.17 -14.26
CA LEU A 177 -6.04 15.49 -15.55
C LEU A 177 -4.86 15.59 -16.52
N THR A 178 -4.01 16.60 -16.38
CA THR A 178 -2.90 16.84 -17.32
C THR A 178 -1.54 16.49 -16.74
N GLY A 179 -1.41 16.39 -15.42
CA GLY A 179 -0.13 16.23 -14.72
C GLY A 179 0.75 17.49 -14.72
N GLU A 180 0.33 18.56 -15.38
CA GLU A 180 1.03 19.84 -15.39
C GLU A 180 0.55 20.71 -14.23
N SER A 181 1.44 21.08 -13.30
CA SER A 181 1.12 21.92 -12.13
C SER A 181 0.84 23.40 -12.47
N GLY A 182 0.86 23.77 -13.75
CA GLY A 182 0.63 25.14 -14.22
C GLY A 182 -0.86 25.44 -14.34
N SER A 183 -1.28 26.63 -13.88
CA SER A 183 -2.66 27.06 -14.07
C SER A 183 -2.95 27.42 -15.53
N VAL A 184 -4.07 26.92 -16.07
CA VAL A 184 -4.48 27.13 -17.47
C VAL A 184 -5.54 28.22 -17.50
N GLU A 185 -5.33 29.25 -18.33
CA GLU A 185 -6.34 30.27 -18.56
C GLU A 185 -7.51 29.73 -19.39
N LYS A 186 -8.72 30.15 -19.02
CA LYS A 186 -9.96 29.75 -19.66
C LYS A 186 -10.64 30.90 -20.41
N TYR A 187 -11.12 30.56 -21.60
CA TYR A 187 -11.74 31.47 -22.56
C TYR A 187 -13.21 31.10 -22.81
N LEU A 188 -13.97 32.03 -23.39
CA LEU A 188 -15.39 31.81 -23.69
C LEU A 188 -15.59 31.23 -25.09
N GLU A 189 -14.68 31.47 -26.03
CA GLU A 189 -14.81 31.05 -27.42
C GLU A 189 -14.89 29.51 -27.57
N PRO A 190 -15.60 29.03 -28.61
CA PRO A 190 -15.62 27.60 -28.93
C PRO A 190 -14.27 27.11 -29.49
N VAL A 191 -13.84 25.94 -29.04
CA VAL A 191 -12.66 25.24 -29.56
C VAL A 191 -13.11 24.37 -30.73
N ARG A 192 -12.83 24.81 -31.97
CA ARG A 192 -13.39 24.19 -33.20
C ARG A 192 -12.90 22.76 -33.47
N ASP A 193 -11.78 22.34 -32.88
CA ASP A 193 -11.30 20.97 -33.02
C ASP A 193 -12.14 20.01 -32.18
N ARG A 194 -12.88 19.13 -32.86
CA ARG A 194 -13.72 18.10 -32.22
C ARG A 194 -12.90 17.00 -31.53
N LYS A 195 -11.64 16.82 -31.90
CA LYS A 195 -10.71 15.83 -31.31
C LYS A 195 -9.69 16.45 -30.37
N ALA A 196 -9.91 17.70 -29.94
CA ALA A 196 -9.06 18.37 -28.96
C ALA A 196 -8.85 17.51 -27.70
N VAL A 197 -7.59 17.38 -27.28
CA VAL A 197 -7.22 16.75 -26.01
C VAL A 197 -7.73 17.60 -24.83
N TYR A 198 -7.80 17.04 -23.62
CA TYR A 198 -8.34 17.76 -22.45
C TYR A 198 -7.67 19.10 -22.20
N GLN A 199 -6.35 19.18 -22.43
CA GLN A 199 -5.55 20.40 -22.26
C GLN A 199 -5.97 21.54 -23.22
N ASP A 200 -6.38 21.19 -24.44
CA ASP A 200 -6.75 22.16 -25.48
C ASP A 200 -8.19 22.68 -25.34
N LYS A 201 -9.01 22.03 -24.50
CA LYS A 201 -10.38 22.47 -24.20
C LYS A 201 -10.36 23.64 -23.20
N THR A 202 -9.88 24.79 -23.66
CA THR A 202 -9.71 26.03 -22.88
C THR A 202 -11.02 26.67 -22.44
N ASN A 203 -12.16 26.18 -22.89
CA ASN A 203 -13.48 26.71 -22.55
C ASN A 203 -14.31 25.77 -21.64
N LEU A 204 -13.74 24.61 -21.29
CA LEU A 204 -14.31 23.67 -20.32
C LEU A 204 -13.56 23.71 -18.99
N LEU A 205 -14.31 23.49 -17.92
CA LEU A 205 -13.84 23.20 -16.57
C LEU A 205 -14.17 21.74 -16.28
N PHE A 206 -13.21 20.97 -15.76
CA PHE A 206 -13.42 19.53 -15.56
C PHE A 206 -13.65 19.21 -14.09
N SER A 207 -14.52 18.24 -13.81
CA SER A 207 -14.78 17.76 -12.45
C SER A 207 -13.47 17.39 -11.74
N GLY A 208 -13.33 17.81 -10.49
CA GLY A 208 -12.16 17.61 -9.66
C GLY A 208 -11.11 18.73 -9.72
N THR A 209 -11.01 19.48 -10.84
CA THR A 209 -10.01 20.55 -11.01
C THR A 209 -10.25 21.74 -10.07
N VAL A 210 -9.24 22.57 -9.79
CA VAL A 210 -9.37 23.67 -8.80
C VAL A 210 -9.18 25.03 -9.46
N VAL A 211 -10.04 25.99 -9.16
CA VAL A 211 -9.90 27.36 -9.69
C VAL A 211 -8.81 28.09 -8.93
N THR A 212 -7.77 28.54 -9.64
CA THR A 212 -6.62 29.24 -9.05
C THR A 212 -6.77 30.75 -9.06
N ALA A 213 -7.50 31.30 -10.03
CA ALA A 213 -7.75 32.73 -10.10
C ALA A 213 -9.07 33.02 -10.82
N GLY A 214 -9.76 34.06 -10.35
CA GLY A 214 -10.98 34.58 -10.95
C GLY A 214 -12.29 33.96 -10.44
N ARG A 215 -13.39 34.49 -10.97
CA ARG A 215 -14.77 34.07 -10.70
C ARG A 215 -15.51 34.00 -12.02
N ALA A 216 -16.23 32.90 -12.23
CA ALA A 216 -16.99 32.66 -13.45
C ALA A 216 -18.29 31.92 -13.16
N ARG A 217 -19.21 32.02 -14.12
CA ARG A 217 -20.42 31.23 -14.20
C ARG A 217 -20.31 30.24 -15.35
N ALA A 218 -20.74 29.01 -15.11
CA ALA A 218 -20.62 27.92 -16.05
C ALA A 218 -21.86 27.02 -16.00
N VAL A 219 -22.15 26.31 -17.07
CA VAL A 219 -23.26 25.33 -17.13
C VAL A 219 -22.71 23.92 -17.04
N VAL A 220 -23.36 23.05 -16.27
CA VAL A 220 -23.00 21.63 -16.17
C VAL A 220 -23.29 20.93 -17.49
N VAL A 221 -22.29 20.30 -18.09
CA VAL A 221 -22.40 19.56 -19.36
C VAL A 221 -22.23 18.05 -19.20
N GLY A 222 -21.60 17.62 -18.11
CA GLY A 222 -21.42 16.23 -17.73
C GLY A 222 -21.38 16.06 -16.21
N SER A 223 -22.01 15.01 -15.70
CA SER A 223 -22.11 14.66 -14.27
C SER A 223 -21.80 13.17 -14.05
N GLY A 224 -21.33 12.80 -12.86
CA GLY A 224 -21.05 11.42 -12.48
C GLY A 224 -20.08 10.73 -13.46
N GLN A 225 -20.46 9.56 -13.97
CA GLN A 225 -19.69 8.77 -14.95
C GLN A 225 -19.42 9.51 -16.27
N ASN A 226 -20.29 10.45 -16.66
CA ASN A 226 -20.18 11.14 -17.96
C ASN A 226 -19.13 12.27 -17.99
N THR A 227 -18.50 12.55 -16.84
CA THR A 227 -17.39 13.50 -16.72
C THR A 227 -16.08 12.93 -17.27
N ALA A 228 -15.09 13.77 -17.54
CA ALA A 228 -13.74 13.34 -17.92
C ALA A 228 -13.15 12.37 -16.88
N ILE A 229 -13.36 12.67 -15.59
CA ILE A 229 -12.88 11.88 -14.47
C ILE A 229 -13.64 10.55 -14.34
N GLY A 230 -14.95 10.54 -14.62
CA GLY A 230 -15.79 9.35 -14.62
C GLY A 230 -15.45 8.36 -15.74
N ARG A 231 -15.15 8.84 -16.94
CA ARG A 231 -14.71 7.97 -18.06
C ARG A 231 -13.39 7.27 -17.77
N ILE A 232 -12.46 7.97 -17.12
CA ILE A 232 -11.19 7.37 -16.70
C ILE A 232 -11.46 6.27 -15.69
N ARG A 233 -12.38 6.47 -14.75
CA ARG A 233 -12.80 5.44 -13.80
C ARG A 233 -13.44 4.23 -14.49
N ASP A 234 -14.35 4.42 -15.44
CA ASP A 234 -15.00 3.30 -16.13
C ASP A 234 -13.98 2.46 -16.92
N ALA A 235 -13.01 3.11 -17.58
CA ALA A 235 -11.89 2.42 -18.23
C ALA A 235 -11.00 1.64 -17.24
N MET A 236 -10.94 2.06 -15.97
CA MET A 236 -10.22 1.33 -14.92
C MET A 236 -11.02 0.17 -14.34
N ALA A 237 -12.35 0.28 -14.27
CA ALA A 237 -13.22 -0.76 -13.73
C ALA A 237 -13.24 -2.04 -14.59
N GLU A 238 -12.87 -1.95 -15.88
CA GLU A 238 -12.73 -3.11 -16.77
C GLU A 238 -11.49 -3.98 -16.46
N SER A 239 -10.56 -3.51 -15.62
CA SER A 239 -9.40 -4.31 -15.20
C SER A 239 -9.77 -5.33 -14.12
N VAL A 240 -9.45 -6.61 -14.36
CA VAL A 240 -9.77 -7.73 -13.46
C VAL A 240 -8.81 -7.73 -12.28
N ASP A 241 -9.33 -7.69 -11.05
CA ASP A 241 -8.53 -7.83 -9.83
C ASP A 241 -7.89 -9.23 -9.77
N GLU A 242 -6.55 -9.28 -9.76
CA GLU A 242 -5.80 -10.51 -9.53
C GLU A 242 -5.78 -10.90 -8.04
N MET A 243 -5.74 -12.20 -7.77
CA MET A 243 -5.67 -12.70 -6.39
C MET A 243 -4.29 -12.48 -5.79
N THR A 244 -4.24 -12.09 -4.51
CA THR A 244 -2.97 -11.89 -3.80
C THR A 244 -2.18 -13.18 -3.61
N PRO A 245 -0.85 -13.10 -3.43
CA PRO A 245 0.00 -14.27 -3.22
C PRO A 245 -0.47 -15.15 -2.06
N LEU A 246 -0.83 -14.58 -0.90
CA LEU A 246 -1.36 -15.37 0.22
C LEU A 246 -2.67 -16.06 -0.13
N LYS A 247 -3.61 -15.37 -0.78
CA LYS A 247 -4.91 -15.96 -1.15
C LYS A 247 -4.71 -17.15 -2.08
N LYS A 248 -3.88 -17.00 -3.12
CA LYS A 248 -3.52 -18.09 -4.02
C LYS A 248 -2.90 -19.29 -3.27
N LYS A 249 -2.01 -19.03 -2.30
CA LYS A 249 -1.40 -20.09 -1.49
C LYS A 249 -2.38 -20.75 -0.52
N LEU A 250 -3.35 -20.01 0.02
CA LEU A 250 -4.42 -20.56 0.85
C LEU A 250 -5.33 -21.47 0.02
N ASP A 251 -5.69 -21.08 -1.20
CA ASP A 251 -6.48 -21.91 -2.12
C ASP A 251 -5.72 -23.17 -2.54
N ASP A 252 -4.43 -23.04 -2.89
CA ASP A 252 -3.55 -24.17 -3.19
C ASP A 252 -3.44 -25.14 -1.99
N PHE A 253 -3.28 -24.59 -0.79
CA PHE A 253 -3.21 -25.33 0.46
C PHE A 253 -4.53 -26.05 0.77
N GLY A 254 -5.67 -25.36 0.63
CA GLY A 254 -7.00 -25.93 0.78
C GLY A 254 -7.22 -27.10 -0.19
N SER A 255 -6.90 -26.91 -1.47
CA SER A 255 -7.00 -27.98 -2.49
C SER A 255 -6.11 -29.19 -2.16
N PHE A 256 -4.89 -28.95 -1.67
CA PHE A 256 -3.99 -30.01 -1.23
C PHE A 256 -4.58 -30.79 -0.04
N LEU A 257 -5.03 -30.08 0.99
CA LEU A 257 -5.60 -30.65 2.20
C LEU A 257 -6.87 -31.46 1.89
N SER A 258 -7.81 -30.93 1.10
CA SER A 258 -9.02 -31.63 0.68
C SER A 258 -8.72 -32.97 -0.02
N LYS A 259 -7.66 -33.03 -0.85
CA LYS A 259 -7.24 -34.29 -1.49
C LYS A 259 -6.69 -35.29 -0.48
N VAL A 260 -5.87 -34.84 0.47
CA VAL A 260 -5.33 -35.70 1.53
C VAL A 260 -6.47 -36.26 2.39
N ILE A 261 -7.41 -35.41 2.81
CA ILE A 261 -8.59 -35.80 3.58
C ILE A 261 -9.40 -36.84 2.83
N ALA A 262 -9.74 -36.59 1.56
CA ALA A 262 -10.51 -37.54 0.75
C ALA A 262 -9.84 -38.92 0.68
N VAL A 263 -8.51 -38.97 0.51
CA VAL A 263 -7.75 -40.23 0.51
C VAL A 263 -7.82 -40.94 1.87
N ILE A 264 -7.66 -40.22 2.98
CA ILE A 264 -7.74 -40.81 4.33
C ILE A 264 -9.16 -41.31 4.61
N CYS A 265 -10.21 -40.54 4.28
CA CYS A 265 -11.60 -40.96 4.46
C CYS A 265 -11.90 -42.27 3.69
N VAL A 266 -11.47 -42.37 2.42
CA VAL A 266 -11.61 -43.60 1.62
C VAL A 266 -10.82 -44.74 2.25
N LEU A 267 -9.59 -44.50 2.71
CA LEU A 267 -8.74 -45.52 3.31
C LEU A 267 -9.31 -46.04 4.63
N VAL A 268 -9.80 -45.16 5.51
CA VAL A 268 -10.50 -45.54 6.76
C VAL A 268 -11.74 -46.36 6.44
N TRP A 269 -12.54 -45.94 5.45
CA TRP A 269 -13.73 -46.69 5.05
C TRP A 269 -13.38 -48.08 4.53
N VAL A 270 -12.38 -48.19 3.64
CA VAL A 270 -11.92 -49.47 3.05
C VAL A 270 -11.33 -50.41 4.08
N ILE A 271 -10.48 -49.92 5.00
CA ILE A 271 -9.89 -50.74 6.07
C ILE A 271 -10.98 -51.34 6.98
N ASN A 272 -12.10 -50.62 7.15
CA ASN A 272 -13.18 -51.05 8.02
C ASN A 272 -14.28 -51.86 7.31
N ILE A 273 -14.23 -52.08 5.98
CA ILE A 273 -15.21 -52.92 5.24
C ILE A 273 -15.38 -54.32 5.88
N PRO A 274 -14.31 -55.06 6.23
CA PRO A 274 -14.45 -56.38 6.86
C PRO A 274 -15.19 -56.35 8.22
N ARG A 275 -15.30 -55.16 8.82
CA ARG A 275 -15.89 -54.90 10.14
C ARG A 275 -17.32 -54.36 10.04
N PHE A 276 -17.91 -54.23 8.85
CA PHE A 276 -19.29 -53.74 8.69
C PHE A 276 -20.34 -54.73 9.19
N GLY A 277 -19.99 -56.02 9.26
CA GLY A 277 -20.87 -57.09 9.74
C GLY A 277 -20.76 -57.38 11.24
N ASP A 278 -20.10 -56.52 12.03
CA ASP A 278 -19.96 -56.75 13.48
C ASP A 278 -21.34 -56.69 14.18
N PRO A 279 -21.65 -57.62 15.12
CA PRO A 279 -22.98 -57.72 15.77
C PRO A 279 -23.46 -56.46 16.48
N VAL A 280 -22.54 -55.55 16.83
CA VAL A 280 -22.81 -54.28 17.50
C VAL A 280 -23.68 -53.33 16.67
N HIS A 281 -23.60 -53.42 15.33
CA HIS A 281 -24.28 -52.50 14.43
C HIS A 281 -25.57 -53.09 13.84
N GLY A 282 -25.98 -54.31 14.24
CA GLY A 282 -27.17 -54.98 13.70
C GLY A 282 -26.99 -55.47 12.25
N ASN A 283 -27.04 -54.54 11.28
CA ASN A 283 -27.00 -54.81 9.84
C ASN A 283 -25.75 -54.24 9.15
N MET A 284 -25.35 -54.84 8.03
CA MET A 284 -24.21 -54.36 7.21
C MET A 284 -24.40 -52.91 6.72
N VAL A 285 -25.64 -52.46 6.54
CA VAL A 285 -26.00 -51.09 6.15
C VAL A 285 -25.76 -50.10 7.31
N GLU A 286 -26.16 -50.46 8.52
CA GLU A 286 -25.95 -49.64 9.73
C GLU A 286 -24.46 -49.53 10.08
N GLY A 287 -23.69 -50.62 9.91
CA GLY A 287 -22.23 -50.58 10.02
C GLY A 287 -21.58 -49.68 8.97
N ALA A 288 -22.02 -49.74 7.71
CA ALA A 288 -21.51 -48.87 6.65
C ALA A 288 -21.81 -47.38 6.93
N ILE A 289 -23.00 -47.09 7.47
CA ILE A 289 -23.40 -45.74 7.91
C ILE A 289 -22.52 -45.27 9.08
N TYR A 290 -22.25 -46.13 10.06
CA TYR A 290 -21.39 -45.79 11.20
C TYR A 290 -19.97 -45.40 10.77
N TYR A 291 -19.33 -46.20 9.90
CA TYR A 291 -18.00 -45.85 9.37
C TYR A 291 -18.03 -44.67 8.39
N PHE A 292 -19.17 -44.44 7.71
CA PHE A 292 -19.37 -43.21 6.94
C PHE A 292 -19.45 -41.98 7.87
N LYS A 293 -20.13 -42.06 9.02
CA LYS A 293 -20.13 -41.01 10.05
C LYS A 293 -18.73 -40.72 10.55
N ILE A 294 -17.92 -41.75 10.86
CA ILE A 294 -16.51 -41.58 11.23
C ILE A 294 -15.71 -40.89 10.12
N ALA A 295 -15.94 -41.26 8.86
CA ALA A 295 -15.25 -40.63 7.72
C ALA A 295 -15.63 -39.15 7.55
N VAL A 296 -16.89 -38.78 7.81
CA VAL A 296 -17.33 -37.38 7.84
C VAL A 296 -16.73 -36.64 9.03
N ALA A 297 -16.79 -37.22 10.23
CA ALA A 297 -16.18 -36.64 11.44
C ALA A 297 -14.69 -36.33 11.24
N LEU A 298 -13.98 -37.27 10.62
CA LEU A 298 -12.57 -37.12 10.25
C LEU A 298 -12.36 -36.00 9.23
N ALA A 299 -13.26 -35.87 8.24
CA ALA A 299 -13.17 -34.81 7.25
C ALA A 299 -13.32 -33.43 7.91
N VAL A 300 -14.27 -33.29 8.84
CA VAL A 300 -14.53 -32.06 9.60
C VAL A 300 -13.33 -31.69 10.49
N ALA A 301 -12.80 -32.65 11.26
CA ALA A 301 -11.64 -32.45 12.12
C ALA A 301 -10.41 -31.95 11.35
N ALA A 302 -10.26 -32.38 10.11
CA ALA A 302 -9.09 -32.05 9.31
C ALA A 302 -9.10 -30.61 8.76
N ILE A 303 -10.24 -29.93 8.71
CA ILE A 303 -10.37 -28.62 8.04
C ILE A 303 -10.23 -27.49 9.06
N PRO A 304 -9.37 -26.49 8.81
CA PRO A 304 -9.22 -25.38 9.73
C PRO A 304 -10.32 -24.35 9.48
N GLU A 305 -11.54 -24.63 9.96
CA GLU A 305 -12.74 -23.80 9.74
C GLU A 305 -12.58 -22.35 10.24
N GLY A 306 -11.84 -22.17 11.35
CA GLY A 306 -11.56 -20.84 11.89
C GLY A 306 -10.56 -20.02 11.06
N LEU A 307 -9.88 -20.61 10.08
CA LEU A 307 -8.74 -19.97 9.42
C LEU A 307 -9.13 -18.70 8.64
N PRO A 308 -10.18 -18.67 7.80
CA PRO A 308 -10.58 -17.46 7.09
C PRO A 308 -10.94 -16.29 8.04
N ALA A 309 -11.60 -16.60 9.17
CA ALA A 309 -11.99 -15.62 10.16
C ALA A 309 -10.76 -15.03 10.89
N VAL A 310 -9.81 -15.87 11.28
CA VAL A 310 -8.55 -15.45 11.94
C VAL A 310 -7.71 -14.59 10.99
N VAL A 311 -7.55 -15.00 9.73
CA VAL A 311 -6.82 -14.22 8.70
C VAL A 311 -7.45 -12.84 8.52
N THR A 312 -8.76 -12.77 8.32
CA THR A 312 -9.48 -11.52 8.11
C THR A 312 -9.34 -10.58 9.31
N THR A 313 -9.47 -11.13 10.52
CA THR A 313 -9.32 -10.37 11.77
C THR A 313 -7.90 -9.81 11.91
N CYS A 314 -6.88 -10.63 11.67
CA CYS A 314 -5.48 -10.22 11.72
C CYS A 314 -5.18 -9.11 10.71
N LEU A 315 -5.64 -9.23 9.46
CA LEU A 315 -5.47 -8.21 8.41
C LEU A 315 -6.19 -6.90 8.76
N ALA A 316 -7.41 -6.96 9.30
CA ALA A 316 -8.18 -5.78 9.70
C ALA A 316 -7.49 -5.01 10.85
N LEU A 317 -6.98 -5.73 11.85
CA LEU A 317 -6.23 -5.14 12.96
C LEU A 317 -4.89 -4.56 12.52
N GLY A 318 -4.20 -5.26 11.61
CA GLY A 318 -2.98 -4.78 10.96
C GLY A 318 -3.22 -3.47 10.20
N THR A 319 -4.31 -3.41 9.44
CA THR A 319 -4.77 -2.19 8.73
C THR A 319 -5.01 -1.04 9.70
N ARG A 320 -5.66 -1.30 10.83
CA ARG A 320 -5.87 -0.28 11.88
C ARG A 320 -4.56 0.23 12.47
N LYS A 321 -3.56 -0.64 12.63
CA LYS A 321 -2.22 -0.27 13.14
C LYS A 321 -1.44 0.55 12.10
N MET A 322 -1.56 0.23 10.81
CA MET A 322 -1.01 1.02 9.70
C MET A 322 -1.66 2.41 9.60
N ALA A 323 -2.99 2.51 9.75
CA ALA A 323 -3.72 3.77 9.71
C ALA A 323 -3.26 4.75 10.80
N LYS A 324 -2.95 4.24 12.01
CA LYS A 324 -2.33 5.04 13.09
C LYS A 324 -0.94 5.60 12.75
N ARG A 325 -0.29 5.06 11.73
CA ARG A 325 1.00 5.51 11.19
C ARG A 325 0.83 6.13 9.80
N ASN A 326 -0.31 6.77 9.54
CA ASN A 326 -0.62 7.50 8.31
C ASN A 326 -0.70 6.64 7.03
N ALA A 327 -0.70 5.30 7.13
CA ALA A 327 -0.89 4.39 5.99
C ALA A 327 -2.31 3.81 6.00
N ILE A 328 -3.20 4.39 5.19
CA ILE A 328 -4.62 3.98 5.11
C ILE A 328 -4.74 2.89 4.04
N VAL A 329 -4.93 1.64 4.44
CA VAL A 329 -5.12 0.53 3.50
C VAL A 329 -6.61 0.38 3.16
N ARG A 330 -6.93 0.40 1.87
CA ARG A 330 -8.29 0.27 1.33
C ARG A 330 -8.69 -1.17 1.06
N SER A 331 -7.70 -2.04 0.80
CA SER A 331 -7.89 -3.46 0.47
C SER A 331 -7.10 -4.33 1.45
N LEU A 332 -7.80 -5.12 2.28
CA LEU A 332 -7.17 -5.95 3.31
C LEU A 332 -6.10 -6.91 2.77
N PRO A 333 -6.29 -7.58 1.61
CA PRO A 333 -5.26 -8.43 1.05
C PRO A 333 -3.96 -7.68 0.69
N SER A 334 -4.02 -6.39 0.37
CA SER A 334 -2.86 -5.59 -0.06
C SER A 334 -1.85 -5.34 1.06
N VAL A 335 -2.28 -5.49 2.33
CA VAL A 335 -1.41 -5.49 3.52
C VAL A 335 -0.32 -6.58 3.41
N GLU A 336 -0.68 -7.76 2.91
CA GLU A 336 0.25 -8.90 2.75
C GLU A 336 1.17 -8.70 1.55
N THR A 337 0.60 -8.30 0.41
CA THR A 337 1.36 -8.01 -0.81
C THR A 337 2.47 -7.00 -0.53
N LEU A 338 2.21 -6.02 0.35
CA LEU A 338 3.18 -4.99 0.74
C LEU A 338 4.41 -5.55 1.45
N GLY A 339 4.26 -6.66 2.18
CA GLY A 339 5.39 -7.36 2.77
C GLY A 339 6.29 -8.06 1.74
N CYS A 340 5.72 -8.41 0.58
CA CYS A 340 6.42 -9.09 -0.52
C CYS A 340 6.98 -8.13 -1.59
N THR A 341 6.79 -6.81 -1.43
CA THR A 341 7.25 -5.81 -2.40
C THR A 341 8.76 -5.94 -2.67
N THR A 342 9.10 -6.07 -3.95
CA THR A 342 10.48 -6.16 -4.44
C THR A 342 10.96 -4.87 -5.09
N VAL A 343 10.04 -4.12 -5.70
CA VAL A 343 10.33 -2.87 -6.41
C VAL A 343 9.31 -1.82 -6.00
N ILE A 344 9.77 -0.62 -5.66
CA ILE A 344 8.94 0.55 -5.42
C ILE A 344 9.24 1.57 -6.51
N CYS A 345 8.28 1.82 -7.39
CA CYS A 345 8.27 2.90 -8.35
C CYS A 345 7.66 4.12 -7.67
N SER A 346 8.49 5.09 -7.28
CA SER A 346 8.05 6.29 -6.57
C SER A 346 8.01 7.48 -7.51
N ASP A 347 6.91 8.24 -7.49
CA ASP A 347 6.94 9.61 -7.99
C ASP A 347 7.94 10.45 -7.17
N LYS A 348 8.53 11.44 -7.82
CA LYS A 348 9.49 12.36 -7.20
C LYS A 348 8.76 13.47 -6.47
N THR A 349 7.88 14.20 -7.16
CA THR A 349 7.26 15.43 -6.65
C THR A 349 6.23 15.09 -5.56
N GLY A 350 6.31 15.73 -4.40
CA GLY A 350 5.37 15.54 -3.29
C GLY A 350 5.55 14.25 -2.49
N THR A 351 6.19 13.22 -3.05
CA THR A 351 6.50 11.95 -2.38
C THR A 351 7.91 11.93 -1.80
N LEU A 352 8.94 12.03 -2.65
CA LEU A 352 10.36 12.10 -2.23
C LEU A 352 10.77 13.52 -1.88
N THR A 353 10.14 14.50 -2.51
CA THR A 353 10.32 15.93 -2.24
C THR A 353 9.13 16.50 -1.49
N THR A 354 9.31 17.68 -0.88
CA THR A 354 8.26 18.35 -0.11
C THR A 354 7.20 19.01 -0.98
N ASN A 355 7.45 19.15 -2.29
CA ASN A 355 6.68 20.01 -3.20
C ASN A 355 6.60 21.47 -2.71
N GLN A 356 7.63 21.90 -1.96
CA GLN A 356 7.76 23.26 -1.45
C GLN A 356 8.95 23.92 -2.12
N MET A 357 8.69 24.55 -3.27
CA MET A 357 9.71 25.26 -4.02
C MET A 357 10.40 26.30 -3.13
N SER A 358 11.73 26.23 -3.05
CA SER A 358 12.53 27.16 -2.25
C SER A 358 13.73 27.65 -3.03
N VAL A 359 13.98 28.96 -2.94
CA VAL A 359 15.18 29.58 -3.49
C VAL A 359 16.39 29.11 -2.69
N ALA A 360 17.37 28.53 -3.38
CA ALA A 360 18.61 28.01 -2.78
C ALA A 360 19.83 28.86 -3.12
N ARG A 361 19.82 29.52 -4.28
CA ARG A 361 20.92 30.36 -4.76
C ARG A 361 20.42 31.69 -5.29
N LEU A 362 21.22 32.72 -5.09
CA LEU A 362 21.04 34.05 -5.67
C LEU A 362 22.40 34.51 -6.22
N ALA A 363 22.43 34.99 -7.45
CA ALA A 363 23.61 35.58 -8.07
C ALA A 363 23.31 37.01 -8.52
N VAL A 364 24.19 37.94 -8.21
CA VAL A 364 24.14 39.36 -8.62
C VAL A 364 25.48 39.78 -9.19
N VAL A 365 25.51 40.87 -9.96
CA VAL A 365 26.75 41.38 -10.56
C VAL A 365 27.42 42.37 -9.62
N GLN A 366 28.69 42.12 -9.29
CA GLN A 366 29.46 42.96 -8.37
C GLN A 366 29.98 44.21 -9.07
N SER A 367 30.65 44.03 -10.20
CA SER A 367 31.44 45.05 -10.89
C SER A 367 31.32 44.92 -12.41
N ALA A 368 31.64 46.00 -13.12
CA ALA A 368 31.65 46.01 -14.59
C ALA A 368 32.70 45.08 -15.22
N SER A 369 33.67 44.57 -14.44
CA SER A 369 34.72 43.64 -14.91
C SER A 369 34.24 42.22 -15.14
N GLY A 370 33.01 41.88 -14.74
CA GLY A 370 32.45 40.53 -14.93
C GLY A 370 32.33 39.69 -13.66
N ASP A 371 32.66 40.25 -12.50
CA ASP A 371 32.64 39.54 -11.23
C ASP A 371 31.21 39.36 -10.71
N LEU A 372 30.87 38.14 -10.30
CA LEU A 372 29.57 37.76 -9.76
C LEU A 372 29.66 37.52 -8.25
N LEU A 373 28.72 38.10 -7.49
CA LEU A 373 28.51 37.78 -6.09
C LEU A 373 27.44 36.70 -5.97
N GLU A 374 27.75 35.66 -5.20
CA GLU A 374 26.86 34.53 -4.99
C GLU A 374 26.45 34.38 -3.54
N PHE A 375 25.18 34.07 -3.36
CA PHE A 375 24.58 33.84 -2.07
C PHE A 375 23.86 32.49 -2.04
N ARG A 376 23.93 31.82 -0.89
CA ARG A 376 23.16 30.61 -0.61
C ARG A 376 22.03 30.94 0.36
N VAL A 377 20.83 30.48 0.07
CA VAL A 377 19.65 30.74 0.91
C VAL A 377 19.25 29.45 1.61
N THR A 378 19.05 29.52 2.94
CA THR A 378 18.62 28.37 3.75
C THR A 378 17.10 28.35 3.95
N GLY A 379 16.57 27.20 4.39
CA GLY A 379 15.14 26.95 4.61
C GLY A 379 14.47 26.30 3.39
N GLY A 380 14.06 25.04 3.53
CA GLY A 380 13.47 24.22 2.47
C GLY A 380 11.94 24.20 2.46
N THR A 381 11.30 25.15 3.13
CA THR A 381 9.84 25.23 3.23
C THR A 381 9.34 26.62 2.80
N PHE A 382 8.02 26.78 2.70
CA PHE A 382 7.39 28.09 2.51
C PHE A 382 7.41 28.97 3.77
N ALA A 383 7.94 28.48 4.89
CA ALA A 383 8.12 29.32 6.07
C ALA A 383 9.16 30.42 5.76
N PRO A 384 8.91 31.69 6.16
CA PRO A 384 9.87 32.79 6.06
C PRO A 384 10.98 32.69 7.13
N GLU A 385 11.47 31.47 7.34
CA GLU A 385 12.52 31.07 8.27
C GLU A 385 13.74 30.63 7.47
N GLY A 386 14.90 31.21 7.77
CA GLY A 386 16.14 30.99 7.04
C GLY A 386 17.02 32.23 6.98
N SER A 387 18.25 32.03 6.57
CA SER A 387 19.29 33.05 6.42
C SER A 387 19.89 33.03 5.02
N VAL A 388 20.37 34.19 4.59
CA VAL A 388 21.21 34.34 3.39
C VAL A 388 22.66 34.19 3.83
N LEU A 389 23.39 33.29 3.17
CA LEU A 389 24.80 33.00 3.41
C LEU A 389 25.64 33.52 2.24
N ASP A 390 26.88 33.90 2.52
CA ASP A 390 27.88 34.19 1.48
C ASP A 390 28.39 32.92 0.78
N ALA A 391 29.34 33.09 -0.14
CA ALA A 391 29.95 31.98 -0.88
C ALA A 391 30.76 31.02 0.02
N GLN A 392 31.21 31.48 1.19
CA GLN A 392 31.96 30.71 2.19
C GLN A 392 31.04 30.01 3.21
N GLY A 393 29.72 30.27 3.14
CA GLY A 393 28.72 29.68 4.01
C GLY A 393 28.48 30.43 5.32
N ALA A 394 29.03 31.64 5.49
CA ALA A 394 28.79 32.46 6.67
C ALA A 394 27.47 33.27 6.50
N PRO A 395 26.64 33.37 7.56
CA PRO A 395 25.37 34.10 7.50
C PRO A 395 25.62 35.61 7.38
N ILE A 396 24.96 36.23 6.41
CA ILE A 396 24.99 37.67 6.19
C ILE A 396 23.91 38.29 7.08
N PRO A 397 24.28 39.13 8.07
CA PRO A 397 23.32 39.67 9.03
C PRO A 397 22.34 40.68 8.40
N LYS A 398 22.75 41.38 7.34
CA LYS A 398 21.93 42.37 6.63
C LYS A 398 22.02 42.20 5.10
N PRO A 399 21.33 41.20 4.53
CA PRO A 399 21.36 40.97 3.09
C PRO A 399 20.78 42.16 2.29
N ALA A 400 19.86 42.91 2.91
CA ALA A 400 19.25 44.11 2.35
C ALA A 400 20.21 45.30 2.15
N ASP A 401 21.41 45.28 2.74
CA ASP A 401 22.41 46.35 2.54
C ASP A 401 23.07 46.26 1.15
N HIS A 402 23.01 45.09 0.50
CA HIS A 402 23.43 44.90 -0.89
C HIS A 402 22.36 45.45 -1.83
N THR A 403 22.71 46.45 -2.65
CA THR A 403 21.74 47.18 -3.48
C THR A 403 21.09 46.26 -4.52
N SER A 404 21.89 45.39 -5.16
CA SER A 404 21.39 44.47 -6.18
C SER A 404 20.49 43.39 -5.57
N VAL A 405 20.81 42.91 -4.37
CA VAL A 405 19.99 41.94 -3.63
C VAL A 405 18.66 42.55 -3.20
N LEU A 406 18.67 43.79 -2.69
CA LEU A 406 17.47 44.51 -2.29
C LEU A 406 16.52 44.76 -3.47
N GLN A 407 17.04 45.23 -4.61
CA GLN A 407 16.23 45.45 -5.81
C GLN A 407 15.68 44.12 -6.37
N THR A 408 16.47 43.05 -6.29
CA THR A 408 16.02 41.70 -6.64
C THR A 408 14.86 41.26 -5.74
N ALA A 409 14.96 41.48 -4.42
CA ALA A 409 13.89 41.16 -3.47
C ALA A 409 12.61 42.00 -3.71
N ALA A 410 12.75 43.29 -4.04
CA ALA A 410 11.62 44.13 -4.42
C ALA A 410 10.93 43.61 -5.70
N CYS A 411 11.71 43.20 -6.71
CA CYS A 411 11.18 42.58 -7.93
C CYS A 411 10.44 41.27 -7.63
N CYS A 412 10.98 40.43 -6.74
CA CYS A 412 10.35 39.19 -6.28
C CYS A 412 8.99 39.40 -5.58
N ALA A 413 8.85 40.50 -4.84
CA ALA A 413 7.62 40.86 -4.13
C ALA A 413 6.56 41.49 -5.07
N LEU A 414 6.99 42.35 -5.99
CA LEU A 414 6.10 43.16 -6.83
C LEU A 414 5.67 42.47 -8.13
N CYS A 415 6.60 41.78 -8.79
CA CYS A 415 6.31 41.03 -10.01
C CYS A 415 5.77 39.63 -9.63
N ASN A 416 4.66 39.58 -8.89
CA ASN A 416 4.19 38.35 -8.24
C ASN A 416 2.68 38.38 -7.94
N ASP A 417 1.95 37.33 -8.34
CA ASP A 417 0.51 37.21 -8.12
C ASP A 417 0.13 36.25 -7.00
N SER A 418 1.08 35.43 -6.56
CA SER A 418 0.88 34.46 -5.49
C SER A 418 1.02 35.10 -4.11
N ALA A 419 0.45 34.49 -3.07
CA ALA A 419 0.53 34.95 -1.69
C ALA A 419 0.93 33.81 -0.75
N LEU A 420 1.42 34.18 0.43
CA LEU A 420 1.71 33.24 1.52
C LEU A 420 0.68 33.45 2.62
N SER A 421 0.04 32.37 3.07
CA SER A 421 -0.94 32.39 4.16
C SER A 421 -0.46 31.49 5.29
N TYR A 422 -0.78 31.85 6.54
CA TYR A 422 -0.56 30.98 7.69
C TYR A 422 -1.89 30.37 8.11
N ASP A 423 -1.95 29.05 8.13
CA ASP A 423 -3.13 28.32 8.58
C ASP A 423 -2.97 27.96 10.07
N PRO A 424 -3.83 28.47 10.97
CA PRO A 424 -3.76 28.17 12.40
C PRO A 424 -4.11 26.71 12.72
N ASP A 425 -4.92 26.02 11.90
CA ASP A 425 -5.37 24.66 12.19
C ASP A 425 -4.28 23.63 11.88
N SER A 426 -3.60 23.77 10.73
CA SER A 426 -2.44 22.93 10.39
C SER A 426 -1.13 23.40 11.03
N GLY A 427 -1.06 24.65 11.51
CA GLY A 427 0.14 25.25 12.10
C GLY A 427 1.26 25.51 11.08
N ALA A 428 0.94 25.52 9.79
CA ALA A 428 1.89 25.60 8.68
C ALA A 428 1.64 26.80 7.75
N TYR A 429 2.70 27.25 7.06
CA TYR A 429 2.60 28.25 6.00
C TYR A 429 2.16 27.56 4.70
N GLN A 430 1.02 27.99 4.16
CA GLN A 430 0.43 27.47 2.94
C GLN A 430 0.60 28.45 1.78
N ARG A 431 0.85 27.90 0.59
CA ARG A 431 0.90 28.67 -0.64
C ARG A 431 -0.50 29.02 -1.11
N VAL A 432 -0.67 30.24 -1.64
CA VAL A 432 -1.84 30.65 -2.42
C VAL A 432 -1.32 31.07 -3.79
N GLY A 433 -1.54 30.26 -4.82
CA GLY A 433 -0.96 30.47 -6.16
C GLY A 433 0.20 29.51 -6.48
N GLU A 434 1.09 29.92 -7.39
CA GLU A 434 2.15 29.06 -7.91
C GLU A 434 3.32 28.90 -6.93
N ALA A 435 3.81 27.66 -6.76
CA ALA A 435 4.93 27.36 -5.86
C ALA A 435 6.20 28.17 -6.19
N THR A 436 6.49 28.34 -7.50
CA THR A 436 7.60 29.17 -8.01
C THR A 436 7.53 30.61 -7.50
N GLU A 437 6.33 31.19 -7.51
CA GLU A 437 6.13 32.58 -7.12
C GLU A 437 6.12 32.75 -5.60
N VAL A 438 5.52 31.81 -4.86
CA VAL A 438 5.59 31.82 -3.39
C VAL A 438 7.03 31.70 -2.91
N ALA A 439 7.86 30.90 -3.57
CA ALA A 439 9.30 30.83 -3.28
C ALA A 439 10.00 32.19 -3.38
N LEU A 440 9.62 33.02 -4.37
CA LEU A 440 10.15 34.38 -4.54
C LEU A 440 9.67 35.33 -3.43
N ARG A 441 8.41 35.22 -2.99
CA ARG A 441 7.90 36.00 -1.85
C ARG A 441 8.62 35.64 -0.56
N VAL A 442 8.84 34.35 -0.33
CA VAL A 442 9.60 33.84 0.82
C VAL A 442 11.05 34.33 0.77
N LEU A 443 11.67 34.39 -0.42
CA LEU A 443 12.99 35.01 -0.58
C LEU A 443 12.98 36.48 -0.15
N ALA A 444 11.98 37.27 -0.56
CA ALA A 444 11.87 38.66 -0.15
C ALA A 444 11.74 38.82 1.38
N GLU A 445 10.98 37.92 2.05
CA GLU A 445 10.89 37.88 3.52
C GLU A 445 12.21 37.48 4.19
N LYS A 446 13.04 36.64 3.56
CA LYS A 446 14.35 36.20 4.08
C LYS A 446 15.44 37.26 3.90
N VAL A 447 15.37 38.06 2.83
CA VAL A 447 16.30 39.17 2.56
C VAL A 447 16.04 40.34 3.52
N GLY A 448 14.78 40.65 3.78
CA GLY A 448 14.38 41.74 4.66
C GLY A 448 14.35 43.12 3.99
N LEU A 449 14.37 44.18 4.80
CA LEU A 449 14.26 45.58 4.38
C LEU A 449 15.52 46.37 4.78
N ALA A 450 15.92 47.33 3.93
CA ALA A 450 17.08 48.18 4.20
C ALA A 450 16.78 49.24 5.28
N GLY A 451 17.78 49.59 6.10
CA GLY A 451 17.68 50.67 7.09
C GLY A 451 17.05 50.32 8.45
N TYR A 452 16.60 49.07 8.66
CA TYR A 452 16.11 48.60 9.97
C TYR A 452 17.24 48.00 10.80
N ALA A 453 17.76 48.78 11.76
CA ALA A 453 18.94 48.41 12.54
C ALA A 453 18.81 47.10 13.35
N ASN A 454 17.57 46.72 13.73
CA ASN A 454 17.28 45.55 14.59
C ASN A 454 16.79 44.31 13.81
N MET A 455 16.88 44.28 12.48
CA MET A 455 16.64 43.06 11.68
C MET A 455 17.81 42.09 11.82
N PRO A 456 17.60 40.77 11.94
CA PRO A 456 16.32 40.04 11.92
C PRO A 456 15.58 39.91 13.26
N GLY A 457 16.15 40.37 14.39
CA GLY A 457 15.53 40.24 15.72
C GLY A 457 14.12 40.85 15.83
N ALA A 458 13.87 41.97 15.15
CA ALA A 458 12.55 42.60 15.09
C ALA A 458 11.47 41.72 14.44
N LEU A 459 11.82 40.92 13.42
CA LEU A 459 10.89 40.01 12.74
C LEU A 459 10.50 38.82 13.63
N ALA A 460 11.36 38.44 14.58
CA ALA A 460 11.11 37.33 15.49
C ALA A 460 10.01 37.65 16.53
N HIS A 461 9.67 38.93 16.72
CA HIS A 461 8.61 39.38 17.62
C HIS A 461 7.22 39.47 16.97
N LEU A 462 7.14 39.32 15.64
CA LEU A 462 5.86 39.33 14.92
C LEU A 462 5.11 38.01 15.12
N SER A 463 3.79 38.05 15.08
CA SER A 463 3.00 36.81 15.04
C SER A 463 3.28 36.05 13.74
N ARG A 464 3.10 34.72 13.75
CA ARG A 464 3.31 33.88 12.54
C ARG A 464 2.48 34.33 11.34
N ARG A 465 1.27 34.86 11.60
CA ARG A 465 0.38 35.38 10.56
C ARG A 465 0.90 36.66 9.93
N GLU A 466 1.40 37.60 10.74
CA GLU A 466 2.00 38.85 10.26
C GLU A 466 3.35 38.59 9.56
N ARG A 467 4.12 37.62 10.07
CA ARG A 467 5.42 37.26 9.51
C ARG A 467 5.32 36.72 8.08
N ALA A 468 4.16 36.18 7.67
CA ALA A 468 3.95 35.61 6.34
C ALA A 468 4.15 36.62 5.20
N THR A 469 3.79 37.89 5.40
CA THR A 469 3.78 38.91 4.32
C THR A 469 4.43 40.23 4.68
N PHE A 470 5.01 40.39 5.87
CA PHE A 470 5.50 41.68 6.38
C PHE A 470 6.39 42.48 5.40
N CYS A 471 7.47 41.88 4.87
CA CYS A 471 8.35 42.57 3.94
C CYS A 471 7.71 42.76 2.56
N ASN A 472 6.89 41.81 2.11
CA ASN A 472 6.16 41.93 0.85
C ASN A 472 5.12 43.08 0.90
N ASP A 473 4.39 43.21 2.01
CA ASP A 473 3.38 44.25 2.23
C ASP A 473 4.02 45.63 2.25
N TYR A 474 5.22 45.77 2.84
CA TYR A 474 6.01 47.00 2.76
C TYR A 474 6.29 47.41 1.31
N TRP A 475 6.79 46.51 0.46
CA TRP A 475 7.07 46.83 -0.94
C TRP A 475 5.81 47.17 -1.72
N GLN A 476 4.71 46.47 -1.47
CA GLN A 476 3.42 46.74 -2.11
C GLN A 476 2.81 48.08 -1.68
N HIS A 477 3.07 48.53 -0.45
CA HIS A 477 2.65 49.86 0.01
C HIS A 477 3.52 50.98 -0.61
N GLU A 478 4.83 50.75 -0.75
CA GLU A 478 5.76 51.72 -1.36
C GLU A 478 5.56 51.88 -2.88
N TYR A 479 5.15 50.81 -3.57
CA TYR A 479 4.97 50.78 -5.02
C TYR A 479 3.53 50.48 -5.40
N HIS A 480 2.85 51.47 -5.98
CA HIS A 480 1.50 51.27 -6.49
C HIS A 480 1.53 50.48 -7.80
N ARG A 481 1.01 49.25 -7.80
CA ARG A 481 0.90 48.39 -8.98
C ARG A 481 -0.19 48.92 -9.92
N ILE A 482 0.20 49.28 -11.15
CA ILE A 482 -0.71 49.85 -12.16
C ILE A 482 -1.29 48.76 -13.06
N VAL A 483 -0.40 48.02 -13.73
CA VAL A 483 -0.79 47.00 -14.71
C VAL A 483 0.25 45.90 -14.76
N ALA A 484 -0.17 44.70 -15.13
CA ALA A 484 0.69 43.54 -15.29
C ALA A 484 0.51 42.92 -16.67
N LEU A 485 1.62 42.57 -17.30
CA LEU A 485 1.67 41.70 -18.45
C LEU A 485 1.89 40.28 -17.94
N GLU A 486 0.84 39.47 -18.03
CA GLU A 486 0.80 38.10 -17.53
C GLU A 486 1.69 37.16 -18.33
N PHE A 487 2.28 36.17 -17.65
CA PHE A 487 3.17 35.20 -18.29
C PHE A 487 2.57 34.58 -19.56
N SER A 488 3.34 34.56 -20.66
CA SER A 488 2.97 33.81 -21.87
C SER A 488 4.07 32.84 -22.28
N ARG A 489 3.69 31.67 -22.83
CA ARG A 489 4.63 30.60 -23.23
C ARG A 489 5.57 31.03 -24.37
N SER A 490 5.12 31.93 -25.25
CA SER A 490 5.93 32.45 -26.36
C SER A 490 7.11 33.28 -25.88
N ARG A 491 6.88 34.16 -24.88
CA ARG A 491 7.91 35.07 -24.35
C ARG A 491 8.66 34.52 -23.14
N LYS A 492 8.07 33.56 -22.41
CA LYS A 492 8.61 32.93 -21.20
C LYS A 492 8.98 33.93 -20.07
N MET A 493 8.26 35.02 -19.97
CA MET A 493 8.48 36.07 -18.95
C MET A 493 7.15 36.70 -18.54
N MET A 494 7.17 37.47 -17.45
CA MET A 494 6.07 38.22 -16.85
C MET A 494 6.60 39.59 -16.45
N SER A 495 5.77 40.64 -16.54
CA SER A 495 6.17 41.97 -16.08
C SER A 495 5.03 42.72 -15.39
N VAL A 496 5.41 43.65 -14.51
CA VAL A 496 4.48 44.46 -13.72
C VAL A 496 4.99 45.89 -13.70
N ARG A 497 4.14 46.85 -14.07
CA ARG A 497 4.41 48.28 -13.96
C ARG A 497 3.96 48.78 -12.60
N CYS A 498 4.90 49.37 -11.88
CA CYS A 498 4.72 49.92 -10.55
C CYS A 498 5.11 51.40 -10.54
N ARG A 499 4.39 52.22 -9.78
CA ARG A 499 4.67 53.64 -9.59
C ARG A 499 5.09 53.93 -8.16
N ARG A 500 6.19 54.66 -8.00
CA ARG A 500 6.69 55.15 -6.69
C ARG A 500 7.13 56.59 -6.81
N ALA A 501 6.61 57.46 -5.93
CA ALA A 501 6.94 58.89 -5.90
C ALA A 501 6.93 59.57 -7.28
N GLY A 502 5.96 59.22 -8.14
CA GLY A 502 5.81 59.77 -9.50
C GLY A 502 6.72 59.16 -10.57
N LYS A 503 7.56 58.17 -10.25
CA LYS A 503 8.38 57.42 -11.22
C LYS A 503 7.80 56.04 -11.49
N ASP A 504 7.68 55.69 -12.77
CA ASP A 504 7.20 54.39 -13.19
C ASP A 504 8.37 53.43 -13.46
N THR A 505 8.28 52.24 -12.89
CA THR A 505 9.26 51.16 -13.03
C THR A 505 8.54 49.89 -13.46
N LEU A 506 9.03 49.27 -14.51
CA LEU A 506 8.62 47.94 -14.96
C LEU A 506 9.53 46.91 -14.29
N PHE A 507 8.95 45.99 -13.53
CA PHE A 507 9.65 44.83 -12.95
C PHE A 507 9.34 43.60 -13.78
N VAL A 508 10.36 42.80 -14.08
CA VAL A 508 10.29 41.70 -15.04
C VAL A 508 10.92 40.45 -14.43
N LYS A 509 10.25 39.30 -14.57
CA LYS A 509 10.79 37.98 -14.21
C LYS A 509 10.54 36.97 -15.31
N GLY A 510 11.40 35.97 -15.46
CA GLY A 510 11.26 35.02 -16.56
C GLY A 510 12.47 34.12 -16.77
N ALA A 511 12.41 33.38 -17.87
CA ALA A 511 13.48 32.49 -18.28
C ALA A 511 14.79 33.28 -18.51
N PRO A 512 15.94 32.84 -17.94
CA PRO A 512 17.19 33.58 -18.03
C PRO A 512 17.60 33.91 -19.47
N GLU A 513 17.44 32.98 -20.41
CA GLU A 513 17.78 33.20 -21.82
C GLU A 513 16.94 34.31 -22.47
N ALA A 514 15.66 34.40 -22.12
CA ALA A 514 14.74 35.38 -22.68
C ALA A 514 15.02 36.79 -22.13
N ILE A 515 15.30 36.89 -20.84
CA ILE A 515 15.59 38.18 -20.18
C ILE A 515 16.99 38.68 -20.55
N LEU A 516 18.01 37.82 -20.50
CA LEU A 516 19.39 38.22 -20.81
C LEU A 516 19.52 38.73 -22.27
N ALA A 517 18.72 38.19 -23.20
CA ALA A 517 18.66 38.69 -24.57
C ALA A 517 18.13 40.14 -24.66
N ARG A 518 17.18 40.51 -23.79
CA ARG A 518 16.50 41.82 -23.76
C ARG A 518 17.17 42.83 -22.83
N CYS A 519 18.16 42.42 -22.04
CA CYS A 519 18.93 43.30 -21.16
C CYS A 519 20.00 44.08 -21.93
N THR A 520 19.95 45.40 -21.83
CA THR A 520 20.99 46.33 -22.32
C THR A 520 21.91 46.81 -21.21
N ASN A 521 21.43 46.79 -19.96
CA ASN A 521 22.17 47.23 -18.79
C ASN A 521 22.16 46.17 -17.67
N VAL A 522 23.02 46.36 -16.68
CA VAL A 522 23.09 45.56 -15.45
C VAL A 522 23.24 46.49 -14.24
N LEU A 523 22.63 46.12 -13.13
CA LEU A 523 22.79 46.80 -11.84
C LEU A 523 24.03 46.24 -11.12
N LEU A 524 24.94 47.12 -10.72
CA LEU A 524 26.16 46.78 -10.01
C LEU A 524 25.97 46.96 -8.49
N ASP A 525 26.48 45.98 -7.73
CA ASP A 525 26.35 45.97 -6.27
C ASP A 525 27.42 46.83 -5.55
N ASP A 526 28.52 47.19 -6.23
CA ASP A 526 29.61 48.03 -5.72
C ASP A 526 29.24 49.50 -5.46
N GLY A 527 27.98 49.89 -5.69
CA GLY A 527 27.46 51.24 -5.50
C GLY A 527 27.68 52.17 -6.70
N SER A 528 28.29 51.69 -7.80
CA SER A 528 28.49 52.47 -9.03
C SER A 528 27.22 52.64 -9.89
N GLY A 529 26.11 51.99 -9.50
CA GLY A 529 24.82 52.12 -10.16
C GLY A 529 24.64 51.14 -11.32
N THR A 530 24.38 51.64 -12.52
CA THR A 530 24.10 50.79 -13.71
C THR A 530 25.24 50.82 -14.71
N ALA A 531 25.61 49.67 -15.26
CA ALA A 531 26.62 49.51 -16.31
C ALA A 531 26.02 48.86 -17.59
N PRO A 532 26.61 49.08 -18.78
CA PRO A 532 26.16 48.42 -20.01
C PRO A 532 26.44 46.91 -19.97
N MET A 533 25.52 46.12 -20.51
CA MET A 533 25.63 44.66 -20.62
C MET A 533 26.66 44.29 -21.71
N THR A 534 27.89 43.96 -21.31
CA THR A 534 28.94 43.50 -22.23
C THR A 534 28.74 42.03 -22.62
N SER A 535 29.34 41.61 -23.75
CA SER A 535 29.32 40.20 -24.18
C SER A 535 29.96 39.26 -23.15
N ALA A 536 31.05 39.69 -22.51
CA ALA A 536 31.73 38.93 -21.45
C ALA A 536 30.85 38.75 -20.21
N LEU A 537 30.15 39.80 -19.75
CA LEU A 537 29.19 39.73 -18.64
C LEU A 537 28.03 38.77 -18.97
N ARG A 538 27.45 38.91 -20.17
CA ARG A 538 26.37 38.03 -20.62
C ARG A 538 26.81 36.56 -20.66
N GLN A 539 28.03 36.30 -21.13
CA GLN A 539 28.59 34.95 -21.16
C GLN A 539 28.79 34.38 -19.74
N SER A 540 29.41 35.15 -18.83
CA SER A 540 29.61 34.74 -17.42
C SER A 540 28.28 34.39 -16.72
N LEU A 541 27.24 35.21 -16.93
CA LEU A 541 25.89 34.94 -16.41
C LEU A 541 25.26 33.69 -17.02
N THR A 542 25.43 33.48 -18.33
CA THR A 542 24.88 32.32 -19.05
C THR A 542 25.57 31.03 -18.60
N GLU A 543 26.89 31.05 -18.45
CA GLU A 543 27.68 29.94 -17.89
C GLU A 543 27.22 29.63 -16.45
N ARG A 544 26.96 30.66 -15.64
CA ARG A 544 26.48 30.47 -14.28
C ARG A 544 25.08 29.86 -14.20
N VAL A 545 24.14 30.37 -15.00
CA VAL A 545 22.79 29.78 -15.12
C VAL A 545 22.88 28.32 -15.55
N THR A 546 23.76 28.02 -16.49
CA THR A 546 24.00 26.66 -16.97
C THR A 546 24.54 25.78 -15.83
N ALA A 547 25.52 26.27 -15.06
CA ALA A 547 26.07 25.56 -13.90
C ALA A 547 25.03 25.30 -12.80
N TYR A 548 24.16 26.27 -12.53
CA TYR A 548 23.04 26.11 -11.60
C TYR A 548 22.05 25.04 -12.07
N GLY A 549 21.78 24.98 -13.38
CA GLY A 549 20.93 23.95 -13.99
C GLY A 549 21.57 22.56 -14.05
N SER A 550 22.88 22.45 -14.31
CA SER A 550 23.56 21.17 -14.52
C SER A 550 24.10 20.54 -13.24
N HIS A 551 24.80 21.30 -12.40
CA HIS A 551 25.46 20.79 -11.19
C HIS A 551 24.55 20.82 -9.96
N HIS A 552 23.68 21.84 -9.87
CA HIS A 552 22.78 22.02 -8.72
C HIS A 552 21.31 21.74 -9.05
N THR A 553 20.98 21.54 -10.33
CA THR A 553 19.63 21.26 -10.82
C THR A 553 18.56 22.22 -10.34
N LEU A 554 18.95 23.49 -10.27
CA LEU A 554 18.07 24.57 -9.87
C LEU A 554 17.26 25.04 -11.08
N ARG A 555 15.98 25.30 -10.85
CA ARG A 555 15.15 26.11 -11.73
C ARG A 555 15.60 27.57 -11.60
N CYS A 556 16.19 28.12 -12.66
CA CYS A 556 16.67 29.49 -12.66
C CYS A 556 15.61 30.47 -13.20
N LEU A 557 15.52 31.64 -12.58
CA LEU A 557 14.79 32.80 -13.09
C LEU A 557 15.72 34.02 -13.07
N ALA A 558 15.70 34.79 -14.16
CA ALA A 558 16.32 36.11 -14.17
C ALA A 558 15.29 37.17 -13.78
N LEU A 559 15.77 38.21 -13.09
CA LEU A 559 14.97 39.34 -12.61
C LEU A 559 15.59 40.62 -13.17
N ALA A 560 14.76 41.47 -13.75
CA ALA A 560 15.18 42.70 -14.40
C ALA A 560 14.20 43.83 -14.14
N SER A 561 14.64 45.07 -14.34
CA SER A 561 13.76 46.24 -14.29
C SER A 561 14.08 47.26 -15.36
N ARG A 562 13.12 48.15 -15.62
CA ARG A 562 13.27 49.29 -16.53
C ARG A 562 12.49 50.48 -15.99
N SER A 563 13.09 51.67 -15.99
CA SER A 563 12.33 52.90 -15.71
C SER A 563 11.61 53.34 -16.98
N ILE A 564 10.30 53.56 -16.89
CA ILE A 564 9.47 54.02 -18.02
C ILE A 564 9.19 55.51 -17.86
N SER A 565 9.46 56.29 -18.90
CA SER A 565 9.22 57.75 -18.92
C SER A 565 7.93 58.15 -19.66
N HIS A 566 7.27 57.23 -20.36
CA HIS A 566 6.10 57.54 -21.21
C HIS A 566 4.76 57.51 -20.44
N SER A 567 3.87 58.45 -20.79
CA SER A 567 2.55 58.69 -20.20
C SER A 567 1.43 57.76 -20.69
N ASN A 568 1.72 56.78 -21.56
CA ASN A 568 0.68 55.86 -22.04
C ASN A 568 0.18 54.97 -20.89
N GLU A 569 -1.12 54.76 -20.80
CA GLU A 569 -1.75 53.95 -19.75
C GLU A 569 -1.58 52.43 -19.97
N GLN A 570 -1.28 52.00 -21.19
CA GLN A 570 -1.10 50.60 -21.55
C GLN A 570 0.38 50.23 -21.68
N VAL A 571 0.75 49.05 -21.14
CA VAL A 571 2.09 48.45 -21.29
C VAL A 571 1.98 47.37 -22.37
N THR A 572 2.91 47.38 -23.31
CA THR A 572 2.98 46.49 -24.47
C THR A 572 4.21 45.59 -24.41
N GLU A 573 4.27 44.55 -25.25
CA GLU A 573 5.44 43.65 -25.29
C GLU A 573 6.74 44.37 -25.68
N ASP A 574 6.66 45.48 -26.41
CA ASP A 574 7.80 46.31 -26.80
C ASP A 574 8.43 47.04 -25.58
N ASP A 575 7.66 47.25 -24.51
CA ASP A 575 8.17 47.87 -23.29
C ASP A 575 9.12 46.93 -22.51
N GLU A 576 9.11 45.62 -22.83
CA GLU A 576 9.98 44.59 -22.25
C GLU A 576 11.37 44.52 -22.92
N GLU A 577 11.72 45.45 -23.81
CA GLU A 577 13.08 45.61 -24.35
C GLU A 577 13.93 46.60 -23.54
N GLY A 578 15.26 46.56 -23.69
CA GLY A 578 16.15 47.54 -23.05
C GLY A 578 16.18 47.47 -21.52
N LEU A 579 16.12 46.25 -20.97
CA LEU A 579 16.02 45.99 -19.54
C LEU A 579 17.37 46.15 -18.81
N THR A 580 17.31 46.40 -17.51
CA THR A 580 18.46 46.35 -16.59
C THR A 580 18.37 45.08 -15.75
N LEU A 581 19.36 44.18 -15.86
CA LEU A 581 19.41 42.97 -15.04
C LEU A 581 19.66 43.32 -13.56
N LEU A 582 18.84 42.75 -12.67
CA LEU A 582 18.97 42.90 -11.21
C LEU A 582 19.71 41.71 -10.59
N GLY A 583 19.35 40.49 -10.98
CA GLY A 583 19.92 39.27 -10.44
C GLY A 583 19.30 38.01 -11.02
N VAL A 584 19.89 36.87 -10.68
CA VAL A 584 19.43 35.53 -11.06
C VAL A 584 19.20 34.72 -9.79
N VAL A 585 18.02 34.11 -9.68
CA VAL A 585 17.66 33.22 -8.57
C VAL A 585 17.59 31.78 -9.06
N GLY A 586 18.13 30.86 -8.27
CA GLY A 586 18.03 29.42 -8.46
C GLY A 586 17.19 28.80 -7.36
N MET A 587 16.08 28.16 -7.73
CA MET A 587 15.18 27.48 -6.80
C MET A 587 15.09 25.99 -7.10
N HIS A 588 14.73 25.21 -6.10
CA HIS A 588 14.53 23.77 -6.23
C HIS A 588 13.42 23.30 -5.30
N ASP A 589 12.94 22.10 -5.59
CA ASP A 589 12.04 21.36 -4.73
C ASP A 589 12.88 20.41 -3.85
N PRO A 590 13.07 20.71 -2.55
CA PRO A 590 14.01 19.99 -1.72
C PRO A 590 13.48 18.57 -1.40
N PRO A 591 14.38 17.57 -1.32
CA PRO A 591 14.01 16.25 -0.84
C PRO A 591 13.60 16.30 0.63
N ARG A 592 12.68 15.41 1.03
CA ARG A 592 12.31 15.24 2.45
C ARG A 592 13.53 14.72 3.23
N PRO A 593 13.79 15.21 4.45
CA PRO A 593 14.96 14.80 5.22
C PRO A 593 14.98 13.29 5.53
N GLU A 594 13.81 12.69 5.72
CA GLU A 594 13.63 11.26 5.97
C GLU A 594 13.72 10.38 4.71
N ALA A 595 13.57 10.95 3.50
CA ALA A 595 13.51 10.18 2.26
C ALA A 595 14.82 9.39 2.02
N ALA A 596 15.97 10.00 2.32
CA ALA A 596 17.25 9.34 2.10
C ALA A 596 17.45 8.12 3.02
N ALA A 597 17.10 8.26 4.31
CA ALA A 597 17.15 7.16 5.27
C ALA A 597 16.15 6.05 4.91
N ALA A 598 14.96 6.42 4.42
CA ALA A 598 13.93 5.48 3.97
C ALA A 598 14.39 4.66 2.77
N VAL A 599 14.95 5.30 1.73
CA VAL A 599 15.50 4.62 0.55
C VAL A 599 16.68 3.71 0.92
N ALA A 600 17.57 4.16 1.82
CA ALA A 600 18.66 3.32 2.32
C ALA A 600 18.13 2.07 3.06
N THR A 601 17.05 2.22 3.83
CA THR A 601 16.38 1.10 4.52
C THR A 601 15.76 0.12 3.52
N CYS A 602 15.10 0.61 2.46
CA CYS A 602 14.62 -0.23 1.35
C CYS A 602 15.75 -1.03 0.71
N ARG A 603 16.89 -0.38 0.40
CA ARG A 603 18.05 -1.04 -0.20
C ARG A 603 18.61 -2.13 0.72
N LYS A 604 18.73 -1.86 2.02
CA LYS A 604 19.14 -2.85 3.04
C LYS A 604 18.17 -4.03 3.14
N ALA A 605 16.87 -3.78 2.97
CA ALA A 605 15.82 -4.79 2.94
C ALA A 605 15.70 -5.54 1.61
N GLY A 606 16.58 -5.28 0.64
CA GLY A 606 16.59 -5.89 -0.69
C GLY A 606 15.47 -5.40 -1.62
N ILE A 607 14.91 -4.22 -1.38
CA ILE A 607 13.85 -3.59 -2.18
C ILE A 607 14.49 -2.54 -3.09
N ARG A 608 14.23 -2.64 -4.40
CA ARG A 608 14.71 -1.67 -5.39
C ARG A 608 13.77 -0.45 -5.41
N VAL A 609 14.33 0.75 -5.44
CA VAL A 609 13.55 2.00 -5.60
C VAL A 609 13.86 2.59 -6.98
N ILE A 610 12.81 2.81 -7.78
CA ILE A 610 12.90 3.48 -9.08
C ILE A 610 12.19 4.82 -8.96
N VAL A 611 12.88 5.90 -9.31
CA VAL A 611 12.29 7.24 -9.32
C VAL A 611 11.68 7.49 -10.69
N VAL A 612 10.39 7.80 -10.71
CA VAL A 612 9.63 8.07 -11.93
C VAL A 612 9.19 9.53 -11.89
N THR A 613 9.50 10.33 -12.91
CA THR A 613 9.21 11.76 -12.88
C THR A 613 8.98 12.37 -14.26
N GLY A 614 8.16 13.43 -14.31
CA GLY A 614 8.00 14.30 -15.48
C GLY A 614 9.14 15.31 -15.66
N ASP A 615 10.03 15.44 -14.67
CA ASP A 615 11.18 16.35 -14.73
C ASP A 615 12.16 15.96 -15.84
N ASN A 616 13.03 16.91 -16.19
CA ASN A 616 14.14 16.62 -17.09
C ASN A 616 15.12 15.61 -16.46
N LYS A 617 15.87 14.92 -17.32
CA LYS A 617 16.81 13.87 -16.92
C LYS A 617 17.86 14.35 -15.90
N ALA A 618 18.45 15.52 -16.11
CA ALA A 618 19.48 16.06 -15.21
C ALA A 618 18.94 16.33 -13.80
N THR A 619 17.76 16.97 -13.68
CA THR A 619 17.07 17.24 -12.42
C THR A 619 16.70 15.94 -11.70
N ALA A 620 16.16 14.97 -12.44
CA ALA A 620 15.81 13.67 -11.89
C ALA A 620 17.04 12.95 -11.32
N GLU A 621 18.15 12.95 -12.04
CA GLU A 621 19.41 12.35 -11.59
C GLU A 621 19.98 13.04 -10.34
N ALA A 622 19.96 14.37 -10.27
CA ALA A 622 20.50 15.07 -9.10
C ALA A 622 19.66 14.85 -7.84
N VAL A 623 18.32 14.84 -7.95
CA VAL A 623 17.44 14.49 -6.83
C VAL A 623 17.71 13.05 -6.40
N CYS A 624 17.89 12.13 -7.36
CA CYS A 624 18.28 10.76 -7.05
C CYS A 624 19.63 10.69 -6.35
N ARG A 625 20.65 11.46 -6.75
CA ARG A 625 21.94 11.50 -6.03
C ARG A 625 21.76 11.92 -4.57
N HIS A 626 20.94 12.94 -4.31
CA HIS A 626 20.65 13.42 -2.95
C HIS A 626 19.84 12.43 -2.10
N VAL A 627 18.85 11.76 -2.68
CA VAL A 627 17.93 10.86 -1.94
C VAL A 627 18.47 9.44 -1.86
N THR A 628 19.08 8.92 -2.92
CA THR A 628 19.53 7.52 -2.98
C THR A 628 20.97 7.33 -2.51
N ALA A 629 21.65 8.40 -2.07
CA ALA A 629 23.08 8.44 -1.75
C ALA A 629 23.86 7.65 -2.82
N MET A 630 23.75 8.07 -4.08
CA MET A 630 24.65 7.54 -5.11
C MET A 630 26.06 7.96 -4.70
N ASP A 631 26.97 7.01 -4.53
CA ASP A 631 28.36 7.31 -4.26
C ASP A 631 28.85 8.26 -5.37
N ASP A 632 29.35 9.44 -4.99
CA ASP A 632 29.87 10.48 -5.89
C ASP A 632 31.10 9.99 -6.68
N ASP A 633 31.63 8.82 -6.35
CA ASP A 633 32.76 8.17 -7.00
C ASP A 633 32.33 6.88 -7.70
N SER A 634 32.00 6.95 -9.00
CA SER A 634 32.59 6.03 -9.99
C SER A 634 32.30 6.46 -11.42
N ALA A 635 33.33 6.99 -12.05
CA ALA A 635 33.67 6.56 -13.39
C ALA A 635 33.56 5.02 -13.47
N GLY A 636 32.60 4.50 -14.23
CA GLY A 636 32.68 3.13 -14.75
C GLY A 636 32.27 1.95 -13.86
N ILE A 637 31.32 2.09 -12.91
CA ILE A 637 30.55 0.92 -12.48
C ILE A 637 29.24 0.88 -13.29
N SER A 638 29.27 0.07 -14.34
CA SER A 638 28.14 -0.34 -15.16
C SER A 638 26.99 -0.89 -14.32
N GLY A 639 25.98 -0.07 -13.99
CA GLY A 639 24.83 -0.58 -13.22
C GLY A 639 23.64 0.35 -13.05
N HIS A 640 23.81 1.67 -13.14
CA HIS A 640 22.70 2.62 -12.92
C HIS A 640 22.23 3.22 -14.24
N LEU A 641 21.08 2.76 -14.72
CA LEU A 641 20.49 3.25 -15.96
C LEU A 641 19.47 4.37 -15.65
N SER A 642 19.66 5.51 -16.33
CA SER A 642 18.75 6.67 -16.34
C SER A 642 18.22 6.84 -17.76
N LEU A 643 16.91 6.70 -17.94
CA LEU A 643 16.25 6.82 -19.24
C LEU A 643 15.19 7.91 -19.25
N THR A 644 14.98 8.49 -20.42
CA THR A 644 13.80 9.31 -20.72
C THR A 644 12.68 8.45 -21.32
N GLY A 645 11.43 8.91 -21.21
CA GLY A 645 10.29 8.24 -21.84
C GLY A 645 10.49 8.00 -23.35
N THR A 646 11.08 8.96 -24.06
CA THR A 646 11.38 8.84 -25.50
C THR A 646 12.50 7.83 -25.79
N GLU A 647 13.58 7.83 -25.00
CA GLU A 647 14.65 6.82 -25.12
C GLU A 647 14.07 5.41 -24.93
N PHE A 648 13.21 5.22 -23.94
CA PHE A 648 12.60 3.92 -23.63
C PHE A 648 11.62 3.45 -24.72
N SER A 649 10.80 4.35 -25.26
CA SER A 649 9.84 4.01 -26.32
C SER A 649 10.49 3.70 -27.66
N ASN A 650 11.71 4.20 -27.90
CA ASN A 650 12.48 3.89 -29.11
C ASN A 650 13.24 2.54 -29.02
N MET A 651 13.26 1.88 -27.86
CA MET A 651 13.89 0.58 -27.67
C MET A 651 13.01 -0.57 -28.16
N SER A 652 13.63 -1.69 -28.55
CA SER A 652 12.87 -2.91 -28.85
C SER A 652 12.27 -3.50 -27.57
N PRO A 653 11.19 -4.31 -27.64
CA PRO A 653 10.60 -4.95 -26.45
C PRO A 653 11.60 -5.77 -25.62
N ALA A 654 12.59 -6.39 -26.26
CA ALA A 654 13.64 -7.14 -25.58
C ALA A 654 14.62 -6.21 -24.84
N ASP A 655 15.06 -5.13 -25.50
CA ASP A 655 15.94 -4.13 -24.89
C ASP A 655 15.24 -3.38 -23.75
N GLN A 656 13.92 -3.15 -23.87
CA GLN A 656 13.10 -2.59 -22.80
C GLN A 656 13.11 -3.47 -21.55
N ALA A 657 12.98 -4.79 -21.71
CA ALA A 657 13.02 -5.72 -20.57
C ALA A 657 14.38 -5.67 -19.87
N ASP A 658 15.48 -5.70 -20.62
CA ASP A 658 16.84 -5.61 -20.07
C ASP A 658 17.12 -4.25 -19.42
N ALA A 659 16.60 -3.16 -20.01
CA ALA A 659 16.72 -1.82 -19.46
C ALA A 659 15.98 -1.70 -18.12
N VAL A 660 14.75 -2.21 -18.03
CA VAL A 660 13.93 -2.18 -16.81
C VAL A 660 14.59 -2.95 -15.66
N ALA A 661 15.42 -3.97 -15.94
CA ALA A 661 16.16 -4.69 -14.91
C ALA A 661 17.24 -3.83 -14.21
N ARG A 662 17.73 -2.75 -14.84
CA ARG A 662 18.79 -1.87 -14.33
C ARG A 662 18.35 -0.41 -14.15
N LEU A 663 17.10 -0.11 -14.45
CA LEU A 663 16.54 1.23 -14.42
C LEU A 663 16.37 1.72 -12.99
N ASN A 664 16.96 2.88 -12.70
CA ASN A 664 16.83 3.56 -11.42
C ASN A 664 16.07 4.90 -11.53
N VAL A 665 16.20 5.58 -12.68
CA VAL A 665 15.59 6.88 -12.91
C VAL A 665 14.87 6.84 -14.26
N PHE A 666 13.58 7.16 -14.23
CA PHE A 666 12.76 7.31 -15.42
C PHE A 666 12.22 8.73 -15.47
N SER A 667 12.69 9.51 -16.45
CA SER A 667 12.44 10.96 -16.57
C SER A 667 11.63 11.30 -17.81
N ARG A 668 11.02 12.50 -17.87
CA ARG A 668 10.12 12.90 -18.98
C ARG A 668 9.09 11.81 -19.32
N VAL A 669 8.50 11.23 -18.28
CA VAL A 669 7.61 10.07 -18.38
C VAL A 669 6.18 10.53 -18.69
N GLU A 670 5.47 9.75 -19.51
CA GLU A 670 4.06 9.96 -19.83
C GLU A 670 3.21 8.94 -19.06
N PRO A 671 1.89 9.17 -18.90
CA PRO A 671 1.01 8.22 -18.18
C PRO A 671 1.11 6.78 -18.69
N SER A 672 1.18 6.60 -20.02
CA SER A 672 1.34 5.31 -20.69
C SER A 672 2.65 4.61 -20.28
N HIS A 673 3.75 5.36 -20.22
CA HIS A 673 5.06 4.84 -19.83
C HIS A 673 5.07 4.33 -18.37
N LYS A 674 4.31 4.97 -17.45
CA LYS A 674 4.18 4.49 -16.06
C LYS A 674 3.54 3.09 -16.02
N SER A 675 2.45 2.89 -16.75
CA SER A 675 1.77 1.58 -16.82
C SER A 675 2.63 0.51 -17.50
N LEU A 676 3.36 0.87 -18.56
CA LEU A 676 4.26 -0.05 -19.27
C LEU A 676 5.45 -0.49 -18.40
N LEU A 677 6.01 0.42 -17.60
CA LEU A 677 7.06 0.08 -16.65
C LEU A 677 6.58 -0.97 -15.64
N VAL A 678 5.37 -0.80 -15.11
CA VAL A 678 4.76 -1.76 -14.18
C VAL A 678 4.60 -3.14 -14.84
N ASP A 679 4.07 -3.20 -16.07
CA ASP A 679 3.90 -4.47 -16.80
C ASP A 679 5.24 -5.21 -16.95
N ARG A 680 6.29 -4.51 -17.40
CA ARG A 680 7.61 -5.13 -17.64
C ARG A 680 8.23 -5.68 -16.36
N LEU A 681 8.05 -4.99 -15.24
CA LEU A 681 8.53 -5.47 -13.95
C LEU A 681 7.76 -6.71 -13.48
N ARG A 682 6.43 -6.72 -13.65
CA ARG A 682 5.58 -7.87 -13.30
C ARG A 682 5.88 -9.09 -14.20
N GLU A 683 6.13 -8.88 -15.49
CA GLU A 683 6.59 -9.92 -16.42
C GLU A 683 7.91 -10.58 -15.97
N GLN A 684 8.77 -9.85 -15.25
CA GLN A 684 10.01 -10.37 -14.65
C GLN A 684 9.81 -11.04 -13.29
N GLY A 685 8.57 -11.16 -12.80
CA GLY A 685 8.23 -11.76 -11.52
C GLY A 685 8.48 -10.85 -10.30
N HIS A 686 8.65 -9.54 -10.51
CA HIS A 686 8.72 -8.58 -9.42
C HIS A 686 7.32 -8.26 -8.88
N VAL A 687 7.22 -8.14 -7.55
CA VAL A 687 6.07 -7.50 -6.89
C VAL A 687 6.34 -6.00 -6.86
N VAL A 688 5.49 -5.24 -7.55
CA VAL A 688 5.68 -3.82 -7.86
C VAL A 688 4.69 -2.98 -7.05
N ALA A 689 5.23 -2.05 -6.26
CA ALA A 689 4.46 -0.96 -5.69
C ALA A 689 4.67 0.30 -6.52
N MET A 690 3.59 0.97 -6.93
CA MET A 690 3.64 2.23 -7.69
C MET A 690 3.05 3.36 -6.84
N THR A 691 3.72 4.50 -6.76
CA THR A 691 3.17 5.71 -6.13
C THR A 691 2.68 6.72 -7.16
N GLY A 692 1.66 7.50 -6.81
CA GLY A 692 1.11 8.54 -7.67
C GLY A 692 0.10 9.42 -6.94
N ASP A 693 -0.11 10.62 -7.45
CA ASP A 693 -1.04 11.61 -6.89
C ASP A 693 -2.09 12.08 -7.90
N GLY A 694 -1.79 12.01 -9.20
CA GLY A 694 -2.65 12.47 -10.29
C GLY A 694 -3.57 11.40 -10.86
N VAL A 695 -4.58 11.83 -11.63
CA VAL A 695 -5.46 10.91 -12.40
C VAL A 695 -4.66 10.16 -13.47
N ASN A 696 -3.61 10.80 -13.98
CA ASN A 696 -2.65 10.21 -14.90
C ASN A 696 -1.95 8.97 -14.35
N ASP A 697 -1.84 8.86 -13.03
CA ASP A 697 -1.19 7.72 -12.39
C ASP A 697 -2.17 6.59 -12.12
N ALA A 698 -3.47 6.87 -12.17
CA ALA A 698 -4.52 5.91 -11.83
C ALA A 698 -4.41 4.59 -12.63
N PRO A 699 -4.15 4.58 -13.96
CA PRO A 699 -3.93 3.34 -14.69
C PRO A 699 -2.71 2.54 -14.19
N ALA A 700 -1.62 3.22 -13.85
CA ALA A 700 -0.41 2.58 -13.33
C ALA A 700 -0.57 2.09 -11.90
N LEU A 701 -1.28 2.85 -11.04
CA LEU A 701 -1.63 2.48 -9.68
C LEU A 701 -2.47 1.21 -9.65
N LYS A 702 -3.49 1.12 -10.52
CA LYS A 702 -4.38 -0.04 -10.59
C LYS A 702 -3.70 -1.28 -11.19
N ARG A 703 -2.72 -1.09 -12.08
CA ARG A 703 -1.95 -2.21 -12.67
C ARG A 703 -0.85 -2.76 -11.78
N ALA A 704 -0.36 -1.96 -10.83
CA ALA A 704 0.65 -2.40 -9.88
C ALA A 704 0.05 -3.47 -8.96
N ASP A 705 0.90 -4.35 -8.42
CA ASP A 705 0.45 -5.29 -7.40
C ASP A 705 -0.01 -4.53 -6.13
N ILE A 706 0.51 -3.31 -5.95
CA ILE A 706 0.06 -2.35 -4.94
C ILE A 706 0.11 -0.93 -5.51
N GLY A 707 -1.06 -0.32 -5.67
CA GLY A 707 -1.17 1.12 -5.91
C GLY A 707 -1.08 1.91 -4.61
N ILE A 708 -0.22 2.93 -4.56
CA ILE A 708 -0.05 3.83 -3.40
C ILE A 708 -0.40 5.26 -3.82
N ALA A 709 -1.48 5.81 -3.30
CA ALA A 709 -1.86 7.19 -3.53
C ALA A 709 -1.38 8.13 -2.43
N MET A 710 -1.16 9.38 -2.81
CA MET A 710 -0.90 10.47 -1.86
C MET A 710 -2.21 10.92 -1.20
N GLY A 711 -2.15 11.33 0.06
CA GLY A 711 -3.28 11.86 0.83
C GLY A 711 -3.75 13.22 0.34
N SER A 712 -2.83 14.05 -0.16
CA SER A 712 -3.14 15.24 -0.97
C SER A 712 -3.48 14.92 -2.43
N GLY A 713 -3.31 13.67 -2.84
CA GLY A 713 -3.59 13.18 -4.18
C GLY A 713 -5.08 13.23 -4.55
N THR A 714 -5.34 13.14 -5.84
CA THR A 714 -6.68 13.20 -6.43
C THR A 714 -7.57 12.07 -5.95
N ALA A 715 -8.88 12.31 -5.88
CA ALA A 715 -9.84 11.27 -5.52
C ALA A 715 -9.68 10.02 -6.41
N VAL A 716 -9.41 10.19 -7.72
CA VAL A 716 -9.19 9.05 -8.62
C VAL A 716 -7.93 8.28 -8.27
N ALA A 717 -6.81 8.95 -8.00
CA ALA A 717 -5.59 8.28 -7.56
C ALA A 717 -5.86 7.47 -6.28
N LYS A 718 -6.52 8.09 -5.29
CA LYS A 718 -6.93 7.41 -4.05
C LYS A 718 -7.84 6.21 -4.31
N HIS A 719 -8.78 6.31 -5.27
CA HIS A 719 -9.69 5.22 -5.64
C HIS A 719 -9.01 4.11 -6.43
N ALA A 720 -8.01 4.45 -7.24
CA ALA A 720 -7.18 3.50 -7.98
C ALA A 720 -6.23 2.71 -7.08
N ALA A 721 -5.81 3.31 -5.97
CA ALA A 721 -4.80 2.77 -5.08
C ALA A 721 -5.38 1.80 -4.03
N ASP A 722 -4.56 0.83 -3.66
CA ASP A 722 -4.78 -0.10 -2.55
C ASP A 722 -4.50 0.54 -1.19
N MET A 723 -3.61 1.54 -1.17
CA MET A 723 -3.17 2.24 0.03
C MET A 723 -3.07 3.75 -0.21
N VAL A 724 -3.42 4.57 0.78
CA VAL A 724 -3.31 6.03 0.75
C VAL A 724 -2.38 6.49 1.88
N LEU A 725 -1.39 7.33 1.56
CA LEU A 725 -0.48 7.94 2.53
C LEU A 725 -1.07 9.25 3.03
N ALA A 726 -1.61 9.29 4.26
CA ALA A 726 -2.25 10.48 4.79
C ALA A 726 -1.29 11.68 4.97
N ASP A 727 0.03 11.43 5.04
CA ASP A 727 1.08 12.44 5.26
C ASP A 727 1.97 12.69 4.03
N ASP A 728 1.64 12.09 2.89
CA ASP A 728 2.40 12.21 1.64
C ASP A 728 3.89 11.81 1.75
N ASN A 729 4.24 10.91 2.67
CA ASN A 729 5.63 10.62 2.99
C ASN A 729 6.09 9.24 2.50
N PHE A 730 7.18 9.21 1.73
CA PHE A 730 7.82 7.96 1.32
C PHE A 730 8.26 7.08 2.51
N ALA A 731 8.68 7.69 3.63
CA ALA A 731 9.08 6.93 4.83
C ALA A 731 7.92 6.08 5.39
N THR A 732 6.68 6.53 5.22
CA THR A 732 5.48 5.80 5.63
C THR A 732 5.31 4.49 4.86
N ILE A 733 5.73 4.45 3.59
CA ILE A 733 5.75 3.21 2.78
C ILE A 733 6.68 2.18 3.42
N VAL A 734 7.87 2.59 3.88
CA VAL A 734 8.84 1.69 4.52
C VAL A 734 8.28 1.09 5.81
N VAL A 735 7.58 1.91 6.59
CA VAL A 735 6.89 1.47 7.81
C VAL A 735 5.80 0.47 7.47
N ALA A 736 5.00 0.74 6.43
CA ALA A 736 3.92 -0.14 6.00
C ALA A 736 4.47 -1.46 5.44
N VAL A 737 5.58 -1.46 4.69
CA VAL A 737 6.28 -2.69 4.25
C VAL A 737 6.76 -3.51 5.44
N SER A 738 7.38 -2.87 6.45
CA SER A 738 7.81 -3.56 7.67
C SER A 738 6.63 -4.22 8.41
N GLU A 739 5.50 -3.53 8.47
CA GLU A 739 4.29 -4.03 9.13
C GLU A 739 3.63 -5.14 8.30
N GLY A 740 3.61 -5.04 6.97
CA GLY A 740 3.14 -6.10 6.07
C GLY A 740 3.97 -7.38 6.19
N ARG A 741 5.30 -7.26 6.29
CA ARG A 741 6.19 -8.41 6.57
C ARG A 741 5.88 -9.06 7.92
N ALA A 742 5.62 -8.26 8.96
CA ALA A 742 5.28 -8.75 10.29
C ALA A 742 3.93 -9.49 10.29
N ILE A 743 2.90 -8.91 9.66
CA ILE A 743 1.58 -9.51 9.53
C ILE A 743 1.66 -10.84 8.78
N TYR A 744 2.45 -10.92 7.71
CA TYR A 744 2.69 -12.19 7.02
C TYR A 744 3.37 -13.23 7.91
N ALA A 745 4.42 -12.84 8.66
CA ALA A 745 5.11 -13.76 9.57
C ALA A 745 4.15 -14.33 10.63
N ASN A 746 3.32 -13.46 11.24
CA ASN A 746 2.30 -13.84 12.20
C ASN A 746 1.20 -14.71 11.55
N THR A 747 0.81 -14.39 10.32
CA THR A 747 -0.16 -15.17 9.53
C THR A 747 0.31 -16.57 9.28
N LYS A 748 1.55 -16.71 8.83
CA LYS A 748 2.20 -17.99 8.64
C LYS A 748 2.20 -18.79 9.94
N GLN A 749 2.45 -18.12 11.06
CA GLN A 749 2.59 -18.73 12.38
C GLN A 749 1.27 -19.30 12.93
N PHE A 750 0.16 -18.56 12.87
CA PHE A 750 -1.12 -19.10 13.31
C PHE A 750 -1.69 -20.13 12.33
N ILE A 751 -1.46 -20.00 11.01
CA ILE A 751 -1.84 -21.05 10.03
C ILE A 751 -1.17 -22.37 10.42
N ARG A 752 0.12 -22.32 10.75
CA ARG A 752 0.88 -23.49 11.15
C ARG A 752 0.38 -24.10 12.46
N TYR A 753 0.03 -23.26 13.44
CA TYR A 753 -0.57 -23.71 14.69
C TYR A 753 -1.86 -24.49 14.42
N MET A 754 -2.82 -23.89 13.70
CA MET A 754 -4.10 -24.53 13.37
C MET A 754 -3.89 -25.83 12.58
N VAL A 755 -3.02 -25.83 11.57
CA VAL A 755 -2.75 -27.03 10.77
C VAL A 755 -2.08 -28.13 11.62
N SER A 756 -1.21 -27.77 12.57
CA SER A 756 -0.61 -28.75 13.48
C SER A 756 -1.64 -29.42 14.38
N SER A 757 -2.59 -28.64 14.91
CA SER A 757 -3.71 -29.14 15.72
C SER A 757 -4.56 -30.14 14.93
N ASN A 758 -5.04 -29.73 13.74
CA ASN A 758 -5.84 -30.58 12.86
C ASN A 758 -5.13 -31.89 12.46
N ILE A 759 -3.81 -31.87 12.22
CA ILE A 759 -3.05 -33.10 11.96
C ILE A 759 -3.10 -34.02 13.19
N GLY A 760 -3.00 -33.46 14.40
CA GLY A 760 -3.13 -34.19 15.66
C GLY A 760 -4.50 -34.86 15.82
N GLU A 761 -5.57 -34.13 15.54
CA GLU A 761 -6.94 -34.65 15.57
C GLU A 761 -7.15 -35.79 14.57
N VAL A 762 -6.68 -35.61 13.33
CA VAL A 762 -6.73 -36.65 12.29
C VAL A 762 -5.97 -37.89 12.72
N VAL A 763 -4.77 -37.73 13.29
CA VAL A 763 -3.99 -38.87 13.79
C VAL A 763 -4.72 -39.56 14.96
N ALA A 764 -5.34 -38.81 15.86
CA ALA A 764 -6.08 -39.38 16.99
C ALA A 764 -7.22 -40.30 16.49
N ILE A 765 -8.08 -39.76 15.62
CA ILE A 765 -9.23 -40.50 15.07
C ILE A 765 -8.77 -41.68 14.22
N PHE A 766 -7.77 -41.47 13.36
CA PHE A 766 -7.22 -42.52 12.50
C PHE A 766 -6.61 -43.66 13.32
N SER A 767 -5.80 -43.33 14.35
CA SER A 767 -5.16 -44.32 15.22
C SER A 767 -6.19 -45.09 16.04
N ALA A 768 -7.21 -44.40 16.57
CA ALA A 768 -8.31 -45.03 17.29
C ALA A 768 -9.07 -46.04 16.40
N ALA A 769 -9.40 -45.64 15.17
CA ALA A 769 -10.09 -46.51 14.21
C ALA A 769 -9.23 -47.71 13.78
N LEU A 770 -7.92 -47.52 13.61
CA LEU A 770 -6.99 -48.60 13.25
C LEU A 770 -6.85 -49.63 14.38
N ILE A 771 -6.68 -49.16 15.62
CA ILE A 771 -6.52 -49.96 16.84
C ILE A 771 -7.86 -50.63 17.26
N GLY A 772 -9.00 -50.08 16.80
CA GLY A 772 -10.33 -50.59 17.14
C GLY A 772 -10.87 -50.05 18.46
N LEU A 773 -10.34 -48.92 18.93
CA LEU A 773 -10.88 -48.24 20.11
C LEU A 773 -12.33 -47.77 19.88
N PRO A 774 -13.13 -47.62 20.94
CA PRO A 774 -14.37 -46.84 20.89
C PRO A 774 -14.11 -45.40 20.42
N GLU A 775 -15.18 -44.70 20.06
CA GLU A 775 -15.10 -43.31 19.60
C GLU A 775 -14.41 -42.42 20.65
N VAL A 776 -13.20 -41.94 20.32
CA VAL A 776 -12.35 -41.19 21.26
C VAL A 776 -12.84 -39.76 21.44
N LEU A 777 -13.26 -39.12 20.34
CA LEU A 777 -13.76 -37.76 20.30
C LEU A 777 -14.97 -37.69 19.38
N ASN A 778 -15.98 -36.93 19.80
CA ASN A 778 -17.19 -36.70 19.02
C ASN A 778 -17.01 -35.49 18.07
N PRO A 779 -17.71 -35.44 16.93
CA PRO A 779 -17.63 -34.31 15.98
C PRO A 779 -17.88 -32.94 16.62
N VAL A 780 -18.82 -32.88 17.55
CA VAL A 780 -19.20 -31.66 18.28
C VAL A 780 -18.04 -31.13 19.14
N GLN A 781 -17.26 -32.03 19.74
CA GLN A 781 -16.11 -31.66 20.56
C GLN A 781 -14.98 -31.09 19.69
N LEU A 782 -14.72 -31.70 18.53
CA LEU A 782 -13.70 -31.26 17.57
C LEU A 782 -14.04 -29.88 16.98
N LEU A 783 -15.30 -29.66 16.62
CA LEU A 783 -15.77 -28.35 16.14
C LEU A 783 -15.57 -27.26 17.19
N TRP A 784 -15.84 -27.55 18.47
CA TRP A 784 -15.58 -26.62 19.56
C TRP A 784 -14.09 -26.30 19.73
N VAL A 785 -13.24 -27.33 19.67
CA VAL A 785 -11.79 -27.17 19.77
C VAL A 785 -11.28 -26.30 18.62
N ASN A 786 -11.60 -26.63 17.38
CA ASN A 786 -11.10 -25.93 16.20
C ASN A 786 -11.61 -24.49 16.06
N LEU A 787 -12.86 -24.22 16.44
CA LEU A 787 -13.47 -22.90 16.29
C LEU A 787 -13.15 -21.96 17.46
N VAL A 788 -13.35 -22.43 18.69
CA VAL A 788 -13.32 -21.57 19.90
C VAL A 788 -11.99 -21.72 20.61
N THR A 789 -11.61 -22.95 20.96
CA THR A 789 -10.41 -23.19 21.76
C THR A 789 -9.14 -22.82 21.02
N ASP A 790 -9.01 -23.18 19.74
CA ASP A 790 -7.85 -22.87 18.90
C ASP A 790 -7.99 -21.52 18.20
N GLY A 791 -9.22 -21.09 17.89
CA GLY A 791 -9.47 -19.82 17.22
C GLY A 791 -8.99 -18.61 18.03
N LEU A 792 -9.15 -18.64 19.36
CA LEU A 792 -8.73 -17.56 20.25
C LEU A 792 -7.18 -17.41 20.30
N PRO A 793 -6.38 -18.45 20.62
CA PRO A 793 -4.91 -18.38 20.52
C PRO A 793 -4.41 -18.09 19.11
N ALA A 794 -5.04 -18.64 18.06
CA ALA A 794 -4.66 -18.35 16.67
C ALA A 794 -4.81 -16.86 16.34
N THR A 795 -5.91 -16.24 16.77
CA THR A 795 -6.10 -14.79 16.66
C THR A 795 -5.06 -14.01 17.46
N ALA A 796 -4.73 -14.48 18.66
CA ALA A 796 -3.74 -13.84 19.53
C ALA A 796 -2.31 -13.91 18.96
N LEU A 797 -1.94 -14.99 18.27
CA LEU A 797 -0.68 -15.13 17.53
C LEU A 797 -0.56 -14.11 16.39
N GLY A 798 -1.68 -13.62 15.87
CA GLY A 798 -1.73 -12.48 14.94
C GLY A 798 -1.08 -11.20 15.49
N PHE A 799 -0.96 -11.08 16.82
CA PHE A 799 -0.39 -9.92 17.52
C PHE A 799 1.05 -10.14 18.01
N ASN A 800 1.75 -11.16 17.51
CA ASN A 800 3.14 -11.36 17.88
C ASN A 800 3.99 -10.14 17.49
N PRO A 801 4.99 -9.77 18.33
CA PRO A 801 5.90 -8.68 18.04
C PRO A 801 6.73 -9.01 16.78
N PRO A 802 7.02 -8.02 15.92
CA PRO A 802 7.85 -8.24 14.74
C PRO A 802 9.29 -8.61 15.12
N ASP A 803 9.92 -9.44 14.29
CA ASP A 803 11.33 -9.76 14.42
C ASP A 803 12.22 -8.53 14.20
N LYS A 804 13.35 -8.45 14.92
CA LYS A 804 14.27 -7.28 14.86
C LYS A 804 14.95 -7.13 13.49
N ASP A 805 15.06 -8.22 12.74
CA ASP A 805 15.73 -8.35 11.45
C ASP A 805 14.74 -8.33 10.25
N ILE A 806 13.47 -7.96 10.49
CA ILE A 806 12.41 -7.93 9.47
C ILE A 806 12.77 -7.03 8.27
N MET A 807 13.48 -5.93 8.50
CA MET A 807 13.96 -4.98 7.47
C MET A 807 15.41 -5.21 7.02
N THR A 808 16.04 -6.31 7.43
CA THR A 808 17.35 -6.74 6.91
C THR A 808 17.27 -7.98 6.04
N SER A 809 16.16 -8.71 6.13
CA SER A 809 15.87 -9.84 5.25
C SER A 809 15.45 -9.37 3.86
N ARG A 810 15.80 -10.14 2.82
CA ARG A 810 15.34 -9.90 1.45
C ARG A 810 13.83 -10.12 1.32
N PRO A 811 13.15 -9.51 0.33
CA PRO A 811 11.74 -9.78 0.09
C PRO A 811 11.51 -11.26 -0.21
N ARG A 812 10.39 -11.80 0.26
CA ARG A 812 9.98 -13.18 0.02
C ARG A 812 9.70 -13.41 -1.46
N ARG A 813 9.95 -14.61 -1.98
CA ARG A 813 9.48 -14.99 -3.31
C ARG A 813 8.00 -15.35 -3.25
N THR A 814 7.22 -14.92 -4.23
CA THR A 814 5.78 -15.26 -4.34
C THR A 814 5.53 -16.76 -4.41
N GLU A 815 6.51 -17.52 -4.93
CA GLU A 815 6.48 -18.97 -5.03
C GLU A 815 6.66 -19.71 -3.70
N ASP A 816 7.25 -19.08 -2.68
CA ASP A 816 7.56 -19.75 -1.41
C ASP A 816 6.28 -20.30 -0.76
N GLY A 817 6.33 -21.54 -0.28
CA GLY A 817 5.21 -22.18 0.40
C GLY A 817 5.01 -21.65 1.83
N ILE A 818 3.78 -21.71 2.33
CA ILE A 818 3.47 -21.43 3.74
C ILE A 818 4.16 -22.46 4.66
N VAL A 819 4.23 -23.72 4.21
CA VAL A 819 4.85 -24.85 4.93
C VAL A 819 6.01 -25.42 4.11
N ASN A 820 7.23 -25.35 4.67
CA ASN A 820 8.43 -25.95 4.09
C ASN A 820 8.54 -27.45 4.44
N ARG A 821 9.29 -28.24 3.65
CA ARG A 821 9.44 -29.70 3.86
C ARG A 821 9.84 -30.10 5.30
N TRP A 822 10.85 -29.45 5.85
CA TRP A 822 11.29 -29.72 7.23
C TRP A 822 10.21 -29.36 8.26
N LEU A 823 9.57 -28.22 8.03
CA LEU A 823 8.52 -27.73 8.91
C LEU A 823 7.30 -28.64 8.89
N PHE A 824 6.93 -29.19 7.74
CA PHE A 824 5.91 -30.22 7.61
C PHE A 824 6.26 -31.47 8.44
N VAL A 825 7.51 -31.94 8.38
CA VAL A 825 7.97 -33.08 9.20
C VAL A 825 7.89 -32.76 10.69
N ARG A 826 8.27 -31.55 11.11
CA ARG A 826 8.17 -31.11 12.50
C ARG A 826 6.72 -31.15 12.99
N TYR A 827 5.78 -30.60 12.23
CA TYR A 827 4.35 -30.63 12.62
C TYR A 827 3.75 -32.03 12.51
N LEU A 828 4.23 -32.87 11.61
CA LEU A 828 3.84 -34.28 11.60
C LEU A 828 4.27 -34.98 12.89
N VAL A 829 5.46 -34.72 13.42
CA VAL A 829 5.93 -35.27 14.71
C VAL A 829 5.06 -34.77 15.87
N ILE A 830 4.73 -33.47 15.89
CA ILE A 830 3.86 -32.88 16.92
C ILE A 830 2.45 -33.47 16.81
N GLY A 831 1.86 -33.54 15.63
CA GLY A 831 0.54 -34.14 15.41
C GLY A 831 0.52 -35.64 15.77
N LEU A 832 1.59 -36.38 15.46
CA LEU A 832 1.74 -37.77 15.94
C LEU A 832 1.77 -37.87 17.46
N TYR A 833 2.46 -36.94 18.12
CA TYR A 833 2.47 -36.85 19.58
C TYR A 833 1.07 -36.56 20.13
N VAL A 834 0.40 -35.51 19.62
CA VAL A 834 -0.96 -35.10 20.00
C VAL A 834 -1.92 -36.28 19.86
N GLY A 835 -1.97 -36.93 18.70
CA GLY A 835 -2.86 -38.06 18.49
C GLY A 835 -2.58 -39.25 19.40
N ALA A 836 -1.31 -39.53 19.69
CA ALA A 836 -0.91 -40.59 20.61
C ALA A 836 -1.28 -40.29 22.06
N VAL A 837 -1.10 -39.06 22.54
CA VAL A 837 -1.45 -38.70 23.92
C VAL A 837 -2.97 -38.57 24.12
N THR A 838 -3.71 -38.15 23.10
CA THR A 838 -5.19 -38.13 23.13
C THR A 838 -5.76 -39.54 23.24
N CYS A 839 -5.31 -40.47 22.39
CA CYS A 839 -5.67 -41.89 22.50
C CYS A 839 -5.15 -42.50 23.81
N GLY A 840 -3.96 -42.08 24.25
CA GLY A 840 -3.34 -42.51 25.50
C GLY A 840 -4.14 -42.08 26.73
N GLY A 841 -4.65 -40.85 26.77
CA GLY A 841 -5.52 -40.34 27.83
C GLY A 841 -6.85 -41.11 27.88
N PHE A 842 -7.44 -41.38 26.72
CA PHE A 842 -8.64 -42.21 26.60
C PHE A 842 -8.41 -43.63 27.16
N ALA A 843 -7.33 -44.28 26.74
CA ALA A 843 -6.96 -45.62 27.20
C ALA A 843 -6.55 -45.65 28.69
N TRP A 844 -5.88 -44.61 29.17
CA TRP A 844 -5.45 -44.46 30.55
C TRP A 844 -6.65 -44.48 31.50
N TRP A 845 -7.77 -43.84 31.12
CA TRP A 845 -8.99 -43.87 31.92
C TRP A 845 -9.55 -45.29 32.11
N TYR A 846 -9.58 -46.09 31.04
CA TYR A 846 -10.05 -47.47 31.12
C TYR A 846 -9.13 -48.40 31.90
N THR A 847 -7.82 -48.19 31.84
CA THR A 847 -6.82 -49.16 32.30
C THR A 847 -6.23 -48.83 33.67
N LEU A 848 -5.91 -47.56 33.90
CA LEU A 848 -5.05 -47.12 35.01
C LEU A 848 -5.69 -46.05 35.91
N ALA A 849 -6.81 -45.44 35.52
CA ALA A 849 -7.40 -44.38 36.33
C ALA A 849 -7.89 -44.91 37.70
N PRO A 850 -7.66 -44.15 38.80
CA PRO A 850 -8.05 -44.58 40.14
C PRO A 850 -9.56 -44.84 40.29
N GLY A 851 -10.39 -44.06 39.59
CA GLY A 851 -11.86 -44.18 39.56
C GLY A 851 -12.42 -44.88 38.32
N GLY A 852 -11.56 -45.42 37.45
CA GLY A 852 -11.96 -46.13 36.22
C GLY A 852 -12.15 -47.63 36.41
N PRO A 853 -12.63 -48.35 35.37
CA PRO A 853 -12.99 -49.77 35.43
C PRO A 853 -11.79 -50.74 35.47
N ARG A 854 -10.55 -50.27 35.27
CA ARG A 854 -9.29 -51.05 35.29
C ARG A 854 -9.30 -52.29 34.40
N LEU A 855 -9.74 -52.12 33.16
CA LEU A 855 -9.78 -53.16 32.13
C LEU A 855 -8.37 -53.46 31.57
N THR A 856 -8.19 -54.67 31.04
CA THR A 856 -6.98 -55.02 30.28
C THR A 856 -7.02 -54.46 28.86
N TRP A 857 -5.85 -54.26 28.22
CA TRP A 857 -5.78 -53.74 26.85
C TRP A 857 -6.57 -54.57 25.81
N ALA A 858 -6.60 -55.89 26.00
CA ALA A 858 -7.37 -56.80 25.15
C ALA A 858 -8.88 -56.60 25.28
N GLU A 859 -9.37 -56.26 26.49
CA GLU A 859 -10.79 -55.97 26.73
C GLU A 859 -11.20 -54.59 26.18
N VAL A 860 -10.32 -53.60 26.26
CA VAL A 860 -10.56 -52.25 25.71
C VAL A 860 -10.64 -52.27 24.19
N THR A 861 -9.72 -52.98 23.52
CA THR A 861 -9.72 -53.17 22.06
C THR A 861 -10.77 -54.20 21.59
N GLY A 862 -11.17 -55.10 22.49
CA GLY A 862 -12.26 -56.06 22.31
C GLY A 862 -13.65 -55.55 22.70
N SER A 863 -13.78 -54.26 23.02
CA SER A 863 -15.01 -53.57 23.49
C SER A 863 -16.26 -53.76 22.61
N ARG A 864 -16.07 -54.28 21.39
CA ARG A 864 -17.11 -54.55 20.38
C ARG A 864 -17.67 -55.98 20.44
N LYS A 865 -17.17 -56.84 21.34
CA LYS A 865 -17.68 -58.20 21.60
C LYS A 865 -18.06 -58.31 23.08
N CYS A 866 -19.10 -57.59 23.48
CA CYS A 866 -19.62 -57.70 24.84
C CYS A 866 -20.80 -58.67 24.86
N ASP A 867 -20.70 -59.70 25.70
CA ASP A 867 -21.71 -60.77 25.80
C ASP A 867 -22.95 -60.37 26.64
N SER A 868 -22.96 -59.19 27.30
CA SER A 868 -24.11 -58.70 28.09
C SER A 868 -24.24 -57.16 28.10
N GLU A 869 -25.47 -56.64 28.19
CA GLU A 869 -25.77 -55.19 28.23
C GLU A 869 -25.08 -54.45 29.39
N ALA A 870 -24.94 -55.10 30.55
CA ALA A 870 -24.27 -54.52 31.72
C ALA A 870 -22.75 -54.34 31.50
N ALA A 871 -22.11 -55.23 30.74
CA ALA A 871 -20.70 -55.10 30.37
C ALA A 871 -20.49 -54.02 29.29
N CYS A 872 -21.45 -53.84 28.37
CA CYS A 872 -21.43 -52.75 27.38
C CYS A 872 -21.57 -51.35 27.98
N ALA A 873 -22.23 -51.23 29.15
CA ALA A 873 -22.54 -49.93 29.75
C ALA A 873 -21.29 -49.11 30.08
N VAL A 874 -20.17 -49.77 30.40
CA VAL A 874 -18.87 -49.14 30.71
C VAL A 874 -18.26 -48.42 29.49
N PHE A 875 -18.56 -48.87 28.26
CA PHE A 875 -18.10 -48.22 27.03
C PHE A 875 -19.02 -47.08 26.56
N LYS A 876 -20.16 -46.86 27.23
CA LYS A 876 -21.05 -45.71 27.01
C LYS A 876 -20.73 -44.54 27.95
N ASP A 877 -19.73 -44.66 28.82
CA ASP A 877 -19.29 -43.59 29.71
C ASP A 877 -18.62 -42.45 28.92
N ARG A 878 -18.93 -41.22 29.32
CA ARG A 878 -18.43 -39.97 28.71
C ARG A 878 -17.09 -39.51 29.29
N HIS A 879 -16.69 -40.00 30.46
CA HIS A 879 -15.41 -39.63 31.09
C HIS A 879 -14.17 -39.87 30.20
N PRO A 880 -13.97 -41.02 29.54
CA PRO A 880 -12.77 -41.25 28.74
C PRO A 880 -12.67 -40.29 27.55
N SER A 881 -13.80 -40.00 26.89
CA SER A 881 -13.87 -38.98 25.84
C SER A 881 -13.60 -37.57 26.38
N THR A 882 -14.08 -37.25 27.58
CA THR A 882 -13.80 -35.98 28.27
C THR A 882 -12.31 -35.82 28.60
N VAL A 883 -11.66 -36.88 29.09
CA VAL A 883 -10.21 -36.89 29.35
C VAL A 883 -9.44 -36.68 28.05
N ALA A 884 -9.81 -37.39 26.97
CA ALA A 884 -9.19 -37.22 25.67
C ALA A 884 -9.34 -35.78 25.13
N MET A 885 -10.54 -35.22 25.20
CA MET A 885 -10.83 -33.83 24.80
C MET A 885 -9.99 -32.85 25.63
N THR A 886 -9.90 -33.04 26.95
CA THR A 886 -9.14 -32.13 27.82
C THR A 886 -7.63 -32.25 27.59
N VAL A 887 -7.11 -33.46 27.30
CA VAL A 887 -5.71 -33.63 26.85
C VAL A 887 -5.46 -32.86 25.57
N LEU A 888 -6.33 -32.98 24.57
CA LEU A 888 -6.21 -32.24 23.32
C LEU A 888 -6.15 -30.73 23.56
N VAL A 889 -7.12 -30.19 24.32
CA VAL A 889 -7.17 -28.75 24.65
C VAL A 889 -5.91 -28.28 25.36
N VAL A 890 -5.42 -29.00 26.39
CA VAL A 890 -4.26 -28.57 27.16
C VAL A 890 -2.96 -28.70 26.36
N VAL A 891 -2.83 -29.75 25.53
CA VAL A 891 -1.70 -29.88 24.59
C VAL A 891 -1.67 -28.71 23.63
N GLU A 892 -2.81 -28.32 23.05
CA GLU A 892 -2.86 -27.21 22.10
C GLU A 892 -2.56 -25.87 22.76
N MET A 893 -2.97 -25.64 24.02
CA MET A 893 -2.56 -24.43 24.75
C MET A 893 -1.04 -24.35 24.94
N PHE A 894 -0.37 -25.48 25.20
CA PHE A 894 1.09 -25.53 25.24
C PHE A 894 1.72 -25.40 23.85
N ASN A 895 1.09 -25.97 22.83
CA ASN A 895 1.51 -25.84 21.44
C ASN A 895 1.38 -24.40 20.93
N ALA A 896 0.37 -23.65 21.38
CA ALA A 896 0.20 -22.22 21.09
C ALA A 896 1.38 -21.39 21.64
N LEU A 897 1.90 -21.74 22.82
CA LEU A 897 3.13 -21.12 23.34
C LEU A 897 4.33 -21.45 22.44
N ASN A 898 4.49 -22.72 22.05
CA ASN A 898 5.54 -23.12 21.11
C ASN A 898 5.42 -22.37 19.77
N ALA A 899 4.19 -22.10 19.33
CA ALA A 899 3.89 -21.35 18.15
C ALA A 899 4.18 -19.85 18.28
N LEU A 900 4.65 -19.32 19.42
CA LEU A 900 5.06 -17.91 19.56
C LEU A 900 6.28 -17.55 18.71
N SER A 901 7.13 -18.52 18.37
CA SER A 901 8.24 -18.33 17.43
C SER A 901 8.49 -19.58 16.60
N GLU A 902 8.82 -19.41 15.31
CA GLU A 902 9.17 -20.54 14.44
C GLU A 902 10.45 -21.23 14.93
N ASN A 903 11.53 -20.47 15.19
CA ASN A 903 12.86 -21.03 15.46
C ASN A 903 13.46 -20.61 16.80
N ASN A 904 13.13 -19.45 17.33
CA ASN A 904 13.61 -19.01 18.65
C ASN A 904 12.99 -19.87 19.76
N SER A 905 13.80 -20.12 20.79
CA SER A 905 13.39 -20.85 21.98
C SER A 905 12.48 -19.99 22.85
N LEU A 906 11.57 -20.60 23.60
CA LEU A 906 10.79 -19.96 24.66
C LEU A 906 11.67 -19.32 25.74
N LEU A 907 12.94 -19.73 25.86
CA LEU A 907 13.91 -19.08 26.75
C LEU A 907 14.39 -17.72 26.22
N GLN A 908 14.43 -17.55 24.91
CA GLN A 908 14.83 -16.30 24.26
C GLN A 908 13.63 -15.37 24.02
N LEU A 909 12.50 -15.94 23.64
CA LEU A 909 11.23 -15.27 23.41
C LEU A 909 10.22 -15.81 24.43
N PRO A 910 10.15 -15.20 25.63
CA PRO A 910 9.33 -15.74 26.70
C PRO A 910 7.83 -15.59 26.41
N PRO A 911 6.98 -16.44 27.01
CA PRO A 911 5.52 -16.40 26.81
C PRO A 911 4.85 -15.04 27.05
N TRP A 912 5.38 -14.24 27.97
CA TRP A 912 4.85 -12.90 28.28
C TRP A 912 5.21 -11.82 27.26
N SER A 913 5.99 -12.15 26.22
CA SER A 913 6.24 -11.24 25.10
C SER A 913 4.97 -10.91 24.30
N ASN A 914 3.97 -11.80 24.31
CA ASN A 914 2.64 -11.56 23.78
C ASN A 914 1.58 -11.72 24.90
N PRO A 915 1.16 -10.63 25.58
CA PRO A 915 0.16 -10.70 26.64
C PRO A 915 -1.22 -11.11 26.11
N TRP A 916 -1.53 -10.85 24.83
CA TRP A 916 -2.78 -11.26 24.21
C TRP A 916 -2.87 -12.78 24.08
N LEU A 917 -1.75 -13.46 23.81
CA LEU A 917 -1.70 -14.92 23.76
C LEU A 917 -2.00 -15.53 25.14
N LEU A 918 -1.40 -14.99 26.20
CA LEU A 918 -1.68 -15.45 27.57
C LEU A 918 -3.15 -15.22 27.97
N GLY A 919 -3.71 -14.05 27.61
CA GLY A 919 -5.12 -13.76 27.81
C GLY A 919 -6.04 -14.71 27.03
N ALA A 920 -5.69 -15.03 25.78
CA ALA A 920 -6.44 -15.96 24.94
C ALA A 920 -6.38 -17.39 25.47
N ILE A 921 -5.22 -17.86 25.93
CA ILE A 921 -5.07 -19.18 26.58
C ILE A 921 -5.91 -19.23 27.86
N ALA A 922 -5.83 -18.20 28.70
CA ALA A 922 -6.61 -18.14 29.94
C ALA A 922 -8.12 -18.15 29.67
N LEU A 923 -8.57 -17.40 28.67
CA LEU A 923 -9.97 -17.39 28.24
C LEU A 923 -10.41 -18.75 27.66
N SER A 924 -9.58 -19.38 26.84
CA SER A 924 -9.85 -20.69 26.26
C SER A 924 -9.96 -21.78 27.34
N MET A 925 -9.07 -21.75 28.34
CA MET A 925 -9.16 -22.64 29.50
C MET A 925 -10.39 -22.36 30.36
N ALA A 926 -10.77 -21.08 30.54
CA ALA A 926 -11.99 -20.72 31.28
C ALA A 926 -13.25 -21.22 30.56
N LEU A 927 -13.31 -21.09 29.23
CA LEU A 927 -14.39 -21.62 28.40
C LEU A 927 -14.42 -23.15 28.41
N HIS A 928 -13.26 -23.80 28.43
CA HIS A 928 -13.19 -25.26 28.60
C HIS A 928 -13.73 -25.70 29.97
N CYS A 929 -13.34 -25.02 31.05
CA CYS A 929 -13.92 -25.27 32.37
C CYS A 929 -15.43 -25.00 32.42
N PHE A 930 -15.91 -23.98 31.69
CA PHE A 930 -17.35 -23.69 31.58
C PHE A 930 -18.10 -24.88 30.97
N ILE A 931 -17.64 -25.45 29.86
CA ILE A 931 -18.33 -26.60 29.25
C ILE A 931 -18.29 -27.86 30.13
N LEU A 932 -17.24 -28.04 30.94
CA LEU A 932 -17.10 -29.20 31.83
C LEU A 932 -18.00 -29.12 33.07
N TYR A 933 -18.10 -27.94 33.69
CA TYR A 933 -18.73 -27.78 35.01
C TYR A 933 -20.14 -27.18 34.97
N VAL A 934 -20.60 -26.63 33.84
CA VAL A 934 -21.95 -26.09 33.69
C VAL A 934 -22.88 -27.15 33.08
N PRO A 935 -23.88 -27.68 33.83
CA PRO A 935 -24.63 -28.87 33.42
C PRO A 935 -25.35 -28.78 32.06
N PRO A 936 -25.98 -27.66 31.67
CA PRO A 936 -26.54 -27.51 30.33
C PRO A 936 -25.49 -27.63 29.21
N ALA A 937 -24.31 -27.05 29.39
CA ALA A 937 -23.22 -27.12 28.40
C ALA A 937 -22.62 -28.53 28.35
N ALA A 938 -22.40 -29.15 29.50
CA ALA A 938 -21.86 -30.51 29.59
C ALA A 938 -22.74 -31.54 28.86
N LEU A 939 -24.07 -31.34 28.86
CA LEU A 939 -25.00 -32.19 28.14
C LEU A 939 -24.92 -32.00 26.62
N ILE A 940 -24.77 -30.76 26.14
CA ILE A 940 -24.65 -30.43 24.71
C ILE A 940 -23.36 -31.02 24.12
N PHE A 941 -22.23 -30.88 24.83
CA PHE A 941 -20.92 -31.36 24.38
C PHE A 941 -20.63 -32.82 24.75
N SER A 942 -21.58 -33.50 25.41
CA SER A 942 -21.44 -34.86 25.90
C SER A 942 -20.19 -35.08 26.77
N VAL A 943 -19.92 -34.15 27.69
CA VAL A 943 -18.77 -34.17 28.61
C VAL A 943 -19.19 -34.33 30.07
N THR A 944 -18.25 -34.73 30.93
CA THR A 944 -18.44 -34.87 32.39
C THR A 944 -17.41 -34.04 33.18
N PRO A 945 -17.70 -33.66 34.43
CA PRO A 945 -16.73 -32.92 35.24
C PRO A 945 -15.55 -33.81 35.63
N LEU A 946 -14.32 -33.30 35.47
CA LEU A 946 -13.08 -34.01 35.81
C LEU A 946 -12.68 -33.82 37.28
N SER A 947 -12.13 -34.88 37.87
CA SER A 947 -11.51 -34.91 39.20
C SER A 947 -10.08 -34.36 39.19
N ALA A 948 -9.54 -34.03 40.36
CA ALA A 948 -8.16 -33.51 40.50
C ALA A 948 -7.09 -34.53 40.02
N ALA A 949 -7.34 -35.83 40.19
CA ALA A 949 -6.43 -36.88 39.73
C ALA A 949 -6.39 -36.96 38.20
N GLU A 950 -7.54 -36.81 37.54
CA GLU A 950 -7.65 -36.79 36.08
C GLU A 950 -6.99 -35.53 35.50
N TRP A 951 -7.20 -34.36 36.12
CA TRP A 951 -6.47 -33.13 35.75
C TRP A 951 -4.95 -33.29 35.87
N GLY A 952 -4.46 -33.97 36.92
CA GLY A 952 -3.04 -34.29 37.06
C GLY A 952 -2.50 -35.13 35.90
N ALA A 953 -3.24 -36.16 35.48
CA ALA A 953 -2.88 -37.00 34.34
C ALA A 953 -2.90 -36.20 33.02
N VAL A 954 -3.90 -35.34 32.81
CA VAL A 954 -4.01 -34.45 31.66
C VAL A 954 -2.76 -33.58 31.53
N VAL A 955 -2.36 -32.88 32.60
CA VAL A 955 -1.19 -31.99 32.57
C VAL A 955 0.09 -32.78 32.31
N TRP A 956 0.24 -33.97 32.91
CA TRP A 956 1.42 -34.81 32.75
C TRP A 956 1.59 -35.36 31.33
N LEU A 957 0.48 -35.74 30.68
CA LEU A 957 0.47 -36.17 29.27
C LEU A 957 0.68 -34.99 28.31
N SER A 958 0.25 -33.79 28.69
CA SER A 958 0.25 -32.63 27.79
C SER A 958 1.55 -31.84 27.80
N PHE A 959 2.14 -31.63 28.97
CA PHE A 959 3.34 -30.79 29.16
C PHE A 959 4.56 -31.16 28.29
N PRO A 960 4.87 -32.46 28.03
CA PRO A 960 6.06 -32.81 27.25
C PRO A 960 6.06 -32.29 25.81
N VAL A 961 4.93 -31.84 25.26
CA VAL A 961 4.88 -31.20 23.92
C VAL A 961 5.81 -29.99 23.82
N ILE A 962 5.98 -29.23 24.90
CA ILE A 962 6.94 -28.10 24.97
C ILE A 962 8.37 -28.60 24.79
N LEU A 963 8.72 -29.68 25.48
CA LEU A 963 10.07 -30.23 25.44
C LEU A 963 10.37 -30.84 24.07
N VAL A 964 9.39 -31.52 23.47
CA VAL A 964 9.50 -32.08 22.12
C VAL A 964 9.73 -30.97 21.10
N ASP A 965 8.94 -29.90 21.12
CA ASP A 965 9.10 -28.82 20.15
C ASP A 965 10.37 -27.99 20.39
N GLU A 966 10.78 -27.74 21.64
CA GLU A 966 12.05 -27.07 21.93
C GLU A 966 13.26 -27.87 21.41
N PHE A 967 13.21 -29.19 21.51
CA PHE A 967 14.23 -30.05 20.89
C PHE A 967 14.23 -29.94 19.36
N LEU A 968 13.06 -29.92 18.72
CA LEU A 968 12.94 -29.75 17.27
C LEU A 968 13.42 -28.35 16.81
N LYS A 969 13.12 -27.29 17.57
CA LYS A 969 13.67 -25.94 17.35
C LYS A 969 15.18 -25.92 17.50
N TYR A 970 15.73 -26.58 18.52
CA TYR A 970 17.17 -26.69 18.73
C TYR A 970 17.87 -27.37 17.54
N LEU A 971 17.33 -28.48 17.03
CA LEU A 971 17.83 -29.16 15.83
C LEU A 971 17.81 -28.24 14.61
N THR A 972 16.74 -27.45 14.45
CA THR A 972 16.60 -26.50 13.34
C THR A 972 17.70 -25.43 13.39
N ARG A 973 17.93 -24.83 14.57
CA ARG A 973 18.96 -23.79 14.78
C ARG A 973 20.38 -24.31 14.53
N ASN A 974 20.71 -25.49 15.05
CA ASN A 974 22.10 -25.96 15.09
C ASN A 974 22.51 -26.87 13.92
N CYS A 975 21.59 -27.63 13.33
CA CYS A 975 21.92 -28.61 12.31
C CYS A 975 21.54 -28.17 10.88
N MET A 976 20.64 -27.21 10.71
CA MET A 976 20.13 -26.82 9.38
C MET A 976 20.58 -25.43 8.91
N VAL A 977 20.77 -24.47 9.83
CA VAL A 977 21.24 -23.11 9.49
C VAL A 977 22.76 -23.05 9.26
N ALA A 978 23.53 -23.95 9.90
CA ALA A 978 24.97 -24.10 9.68
C ALA A 978 25.28 -24.98 8.45
N GLY A 979 25.10 -24.45 7.23
CA GLY A 979 25.94 -24.82 6.08
C GLY A 979 25.63 -26.08 5.25
N ARG A 980 24.43 -26.68 5.30
CA ARG A 980 24.01 -27.70 4.30
C ARG A 980 22.54 -27.55 3.92
N ALA A 981 22.24 -26.57 3.07
CA ALA A 981 20.95 -26.48 2.42
C ALA A 981 20.69 -27.76 1.59
N GLY A 982 19.70 -28.56 2.00
CA GLY A 982 19.03 -29.52 1.11
C GLY A 982 19.14 -31.02 1.43
N ARG A 983 19.87 -31.48 2.46
CA ARG A 983 19.86 -32.91 2.83
C ARG A 983 19.21 -33.14 4.19
N LEU A 984 18.04 -33.79 4.17
CA LEU A 984 17.49 -34.50 5.33
C LEU A 984 18.59 -35.39 5.95
N PRO A 985 18.60 -35.59 7.29
CA PRO A 985 19.44 -36.62 7.90
C PRO A 985 19.24 -37.95 7.15
N ARG A 986 20.32 -38.69 6.86
CA ARG A 986 20.31 -39.88 5.96
C ARG A 986 19.20 -40.91 6.26
N GLY A 987 18.76 -41.02 7.51
CA GLY A 987 17.64 -41.89 7.89
C GLY A 987 16.25 -41.38 7.46
N LEU A 988 16.04 -40.07 7.48
CA LEU A 988 14.77 -39.43 7.11
C LEU A 988 14.63 -39.25 5.59
N SER A 989 15.73 -39.08 4.85
CA SER A 989 15.70 -39.06 3.37
C SER A 989 15.25 -40.41 2.81
N ALA A 990 15.69 -41.52 3.41
CA ALA A 990 15.30 -42.87 3.01
C ALA A 990 13.82 -43.17 3.30
N LEU A 991 13.27 -42.57 4.36
CA LEU A 991 11.86 -42.69 4.73
C LEU A 991 10.97 -41.88 3.78
N TRP A 992 11.42 -40.68 3.40
CA TRP A 992 10.76 -39.82 2.40
C TRP A 992 10.76 -40.44 0.99
N GLU A 993 11.88 -41.00 0.52
CA GLU A 993 11.97 -41.72 -0.76
C GLU A 993 11.12 -43.00 -0.80
N ARG A 994 10.81 -43.58 0.36
CA ARG A 994 9.89 -44.72 0.48
C ARG A 994 8.43 -44.28 0.44
N MET A 995 8.07 -43.18 1.11
CA MET A 995 6.70 -42.64 1.09
C MET A 995 6.32 -42.03 -0.26
N THR A 996 7.24 -41.37 -0.96
CA THR A 996 6.98 -40.71 -2.25
C THR A 996 6.91 -41.66 -3.44
N ARG A 997 7.48 -42.86 -3.34
CA ARG A 997 7.35 -43.92 -4.37
C ARG A 997 5.91 -44.42 -4.55
N ALA A 998 5.02 -44.17 -3.58
CA ALA A 998 3.61 -44.55 -3.63
C ALA A 998 2.69 -43.48 -4.27
N LEU A 999 3.20 -42.30 -4.64
CA LEU A 999 2.41 -41.18 -5.17
C LEU A 999 2.60 -41.00 -6.70
N PRO A 1000 1.57 -40.53 -7.44
CA PRO A 1000 1.67 -40.28 -8.88
C PRO A 1000 2.76 -39.26 -9.23
N ARG A 1001 3.51 -39.48 -10.32
CA ARG A 1001 4.68 -38.66 -10.74
C ARG A 1001 4.39 -37.16 -10.95
N ARG A 1002 3.14 -36.77 -11.23
CA ARG A 1002 2.75 -35.34 -11.31
C ARG A 1002 2.71 -34.65 -9.94
N THR A 1003 2.40 -35.39 -8.87
CA THR A 1003 2.37 -34.90 -7.49
C THR A 1003 3.78 -34.68 -6.92
N VAL A 1004 4.75 -35.49 -7.38
CA VAL A 1004 6.16 -35.36 -7.00
C VAL A 1004 6.80 -34.10 -7.61
N ARG A 1005 6.44 -33.74 -8.86
CA ARG A 1005 6.92 -32.50 -9.50
C ARG A 1005 6.40 -31.21 -8.85
N ALA A 1006 5.20 -31.23 -8.27
CA ALA A 1006 4.67 -30.09 -7.51
C ALA A 1006 5.40 -29.87 -6.16
N LEU A 1007 6.18 -30.86 -5.72
CA LEU A 1007 6.94 -30.84 -4.47
C LEU A 1007 8.46 -30.68 -4.68
N GLU A 1008 8.95 -30.76 -5.92
CA GLU A 1008 10.36 -30.56 -6.29
C GLU A 1008 10.69 -29.07 -6.46
N LEU A 1009 11.79 -28.61 -5.85
CA LEU A 1009 12.37 -27.29 -6.16
C LEU A 1009 12.89 -27.27 -7.60
N PRO A 1010 12.84 -26.13 -8.31
CA PRO A 1010 13.63 -25.95 -9.52
C PRO A 1010 15.11 -26.15 -9.17
N GLN A 1011 15.83 -26.91 -9.99
CA GLN A 1011 17.27 -27.07 -9.84
C GLN A 1011 17.95 -25.69 -9.85
N HIS A 1012 18.78 -25.42 -8.84
CA HIS A 1012 19.71 -24.30 -8.84
C HIS A 1012 20.58 -24.37 -10.10
N GLN A 1013 20.29 -23.53 -11.10
CA GLN A 1013 21.32 -23.08 -12.03
C GLN A 1013 22.03 -21.90 -11.37
N SER A 1014 23.12 -22.20 -10.66
CA SER A 1014 24.17 -21.23 -10.40
C SER A 1014 24.88 -20.94 -11.74
N GLY A 1015 24.61 -19.77 -12.34
CA GLY A 1015 25.50 -19.22 -13.36
C GLY A 1015 26.80 -18.75 -12.69
N PRO A 1016 27.98 -18.93 -13.31
CA PRO A 1016 29.23 -18.46 -12.74
C PRO A 1016 29.39 -16.97 -13.04
N MET A 1017 29.58 -16.15 -12.00
CA MET A 1017 30.06 -14.79 -12.16
C MET A 1017 30.90 -14.44 -10.93
N GLU A 1018 32.05 -15.10 -10.82
CA GLU A 1018 33.16 -14.77 -9.91
C GLU A 1018 34.34 -15.63 -10.36
N ASP A 1019 35.14 -15.09 -11.30
CA ASP A 1019 36.56 -15.39 -11.54
C ASP A 1019 37.00 -14.68 -12.83
N GLU A 1020 37.08 -13.34 -12.82
CA GLU A 1020 37.87 -12.60 -13.82
C GLU A 1020 38.20 -11.18 -13.35
N VAL A 1021 38.98 -11.08 -12.26
CA VAL A 1021 39.76 -9.87 -11.96
C VAL A 1021 41.12 -10.30 -11.44
N ASP A 1022 42.02 -10.61 -12.37
CA ASP A 1022 43.47 -10.43 -12.21
C ASP A 1022 44.18 -10.86 -13.50
N MET A 1023 44.44 -9.92 -14.42
CA MET A 1023 45.65 -9.90 -15.27
C MET A 1023 45.66 -8.71 -16.23
N LEU A 1024 46.09 -7.55 -15.75
CA LEU A 1024 46.71 -6.53 -16.59
C LEU A 1024 47.83 -5.85 -15.80
N LEU A 1025 49.06 -6.35 -15.89
CA LEU A 1025 50.32 -5.58 -15.85
C LEU A 1025 51.49 -6.47 -16.31
N PRO A 1026 52.44 -5.96 -17.13
CA PRO A 1026 53.48 -6.77 -17.77
C PRO A 1026 54.85 -6.66 -17.07
N LYS A 1027 55.62 -7.77 -17.00
CA LYS A 1027 57.05 -7.88 -17.41
C LYS A 1027 57.82 -9.03 -16.73
N ARG A 1028 58.62 -9.67 -17.59
CA ARG A 1028 60.01 -10.16 -17.42
C ARG A 1028 60.29 -11.57 -16.87
N ASN A 1029 60.91 -12.33 -17.81
CA ASN A 1029 62.11 -13.16 -17.71
C ASN A 1029 61.95 -14.66 -17.40
N GLY A 1030 62.47 -15.49 -18.32
CA GLY A 1030 63.14 -16.75 -17.98
C GLY A 1030 62.67 -18.02 -18.70
N THR A 1031 63.01 -18.15 -19.99
CA THR A 1031 63.59 -19.33 -20.72
C THR A 1031 63.73 -20.70 -19.99
N PRO A 1032 63.92 -21.83 -20.72
CA PRO A 1032 62.92 -22.63 -21.42
C PRO A 1032 63.08 -24.15 -21.13
N SER A 1033 62.17 -25.01 -21.59
CA SER A 1033 62.45 -26.40 -22.01
C SER A 1033 61.09 -27.07 -22.31
N SER A 1034 60.78 -27.30 -23.58
CA SER A 1034 61.14 -28.48 -24.38
C SER A 1034 59.97 -29.46 -24.49
N ILE A 1035 59.56 -29.71 -25.75
CA ILE A 1035 59.11 -31.02 -26.28
C ILE A 1035 57.63 -31.34 -26.01
N SER A 1036 56.80 -31.76 -26.95
CA SER A 1036 56.84 -31.91 -28.41
C SER A 1036 55.41 -32.28 -28.84
N SER A 1037 55.10 -32.00 -30.12
CA SER A 1037 54.25 -32.80 -31.03
C SER A 1037 52.91 -33.32 -30.49
N SER A 1038 51.76 -32.89 -31.03
CA SER A 1038 51.18 -33.29 -32.33
C SER A 1038 49.72 -33.63 -32.00
N ALA A 1039 48.69 -33.52 -32.81
CA ALA A 1039 48.43 -33.08 -34.18
C ALA A 1039 46.89 -33.26 -34.28
N ILE A 1040 46.17 -32.24 -34.76
CA ILE A 1040 45.53 -32.22 -36.10
C ILE A 1040 44.10 -32.81 -36.13
N SER A 1041 43.27 -32.05 -36.87
CA SER A 1041 42.08 -32.43 -37.68
C SER A 1041 40.73 -32.33 -36.96
N ALA A 1042 39.92 -31.29 -37.22
CA ALA A 1042 39.07 -31.07 -38.43
C ALA A 1042 37.82 -31.98 -38.38
N GLN A 1043 36.58 -31.60 -38.69
CA GLN A 1043 35.96 -30.62 -39.61
C GLN A 1043 34.49 -30.43 -39.12
N GLY A 1044 33.85 -29.26 -39.29
CA GLY A 1044 32.83 -28.99 -40.33
C GLY A 1044 31.45 -29.55 -39.92
N THR A 1045 30.35 -28.80 -39.77
CA THR A 1045 29.84 -27.59 -40.44
C THR A 1045 28.91 -26.82 -39.50
#